data_AF-A0A7I7Q7C7-F1
#
_entry.id   AF-A0A7I7Q7C7-F1
#
_cell.length_a   1.000
_cell.length_b   1.000
_cell.length_c   1.000
_cell.angle_alpha   90.00
_cell.angle_beta   90.00
_cell.angle_gamma   90.00
#
_symmetry.space_group_name_H-M   'P 1'
#
loop_
_entity.id
_entity.type
_entity.pdbx_description
1 polymer ?
#
loop_
_entity_poly.entity_id
_entity_poly.type
_entity_poly.pdbx_seq_one_letter_code
_entity_poly.pdbx_strand_id
1 'polypeptide(L)'
;MGEGLFDEYPDLVARCDAIVGTDMRQLCLQDPERRLSETRWAQPALFLVNALSARHALKENTPPSIVLGHSLGEYNALEFAGALEFDDAFTLVNERALLMGQARGGAMAAVVGEVDLDALLRDAAANALEIANLNTPSQVVLAGAKDVIDRLVAHCRTTRAARAVPLAVSAAFHSSHMEAAADRFAMVLNGVAFRDPDRVVISNVTGRPYPPGEIRRLLGRQMRSQVRWWDCLQYLRSQGVNHARQLGPGRTLMDFWLAATTAPAPGCDEDREPNRIAPSQSNGKRLTATLISAIDIYTPGRNFCKAHGVREPYVAGAMYRGIASPALVVRMGRAGLLGVLGTGGLGLPEIESGLTHISAALAPDIPYAVNLLATPEQPEEEQRRVELYLRHGVSMVEAAAYTQLTEPLLRFRYRGAHIDGGRAVAPHRVIAKVSRREVAALFLQPPSEQLLANLRAEGLLNADEVAAARRLPVAADICVEADSGGHTDAGVALALIPSMTRLRDQYASQNLDEVVRIGAAGGLGTPESIAAAFVLGAEFVVTGSVNQCTPEAGTSDAVKDLLAQIDVGDTTYAPAGDMFELGARVQVVRKATLFPARANYLYQVYRAHRSLDDLDGDTRKMVERYLGCSLGHAWDMARVRLEHANPKELARVTTQPRARMARTFKTYFARSMQSALVGDITQRADFQIHSGPAMGALNAYLRDSDLQNWRTRNVDVVADHLLSGARRVLGAHI
;
A
#
# COMPACT_ATOMS: atom_id res chain seq x y z
N MET A 1 -22.11 6.33 37.24
CA MET A 1 -20.86 6.59 36.46
C MET A 1 -20.40 8.01 36.70
N GLY A 2 -19.09 8.30 36.68
CA GLY A 2 -18.57 9.66 36.82
C GLY A 2 -18.59 10.25 38.24
N GLU A 3 -18.69 9.42 39.28
CA GLU A 3 -18.64 9.86 40.68
C GLU A 3 -17.33 10.63 40.96
N GLY A 4 -17.43 11.75 41.71
CA GLY A 4 -16.33 12.69 41.96
C GLY A 4 -16.03 13.66 40.81
N LEU A 5 -16.24 13.26 39.54
CA LEU A 5 -15.95 14.13 38.38
C LEU A 5 -16.92 15.30 38.25
N PHE A 6 -18.19 15.11 38.60
CA PHE A 6 -19.19 16.18 38.49
C PHE A 6 -18.92 17.35 39.45
N ASP A 7 -18.39 17.05 40.64
CA ASP A 7 -18.00 18.08 41.63
C ASP A 7 -16.73 18.84 41.21
N GLU A 8 -15.86 18.18 40.44
CA GLU A 8 -14.60 18.76 39.97
C GLU A 8 -14.79 19.72 38.78
N TYR A 9 -15.85 19.52 37.99
CA TYR A 9 -16.12 20.30 36.77
C TYR A 9 -17.57 20.85 36.70
N PRO A 10 -18.04 21.58 37.72
CA PRO A 10 -19.45 22.00 37.81
C PRO A 10 -19.89 22.87 36.63
N ASP A 11 -19.01 23.72 36.10
CA ASP A 11 -19.32 24.59 34.96
C ASP A 11 -19.58 23.83 33.66
N LEU A 12 -18.84 22.74 33.41
CA LEU A 12 -19.07 21.88 32.25
C LEU A 12 -20.39 21.12 32.38
N VAL A 13 -20.69 20.63 33.58
CA VAL A 13 -21.94 19.92 33.88
C VAL A 13 -23.13 20.85 33.67
N ALA A 14 -23.08 22.07 34.21
CA ALA A 14 -24.17 23.05 34.06
C ALA A 14 -24.45 23.40 32.58
N ARG A 15 -23.40 23.52 31.74
CA ARG A 15 -23.57 23.72 30.29
C ARG A 15 -24.22 22.53 29.61
N CYS A 16 -23.84 21.30 29.98
CA CYS A 16 -24.48 20.10 29.48
C CYS A 16 -25.95 20.00 29.92
N ASP A 17 -26.25 20.31 31.18
CA ASP A 17 -27.62 20.32 31.72
C ASP A 17 -28.51 21.29 30.94
N ALA A 18 -27.99 22.46 30.57
CA ALA A 18 -28.70 23.44 29.75
C ALA A 18 -28.99 22.92 28.33
N ILE A 19 -28.07 22.15 27.72
CA ILE A 19 -28.24 21.60 26.37
C ILE A 19 -29.24 20.42 26.37
N VAL A 20 -29.15 19.52 27.35
CA VAL A 20 -30.01 18.33 27.40
C VAL A 20 -31.37 18.62 28.06
N GLY A 21 -31.44 19.61 28.94
CA GLY A 21 -32.64 19.96 29.71
C GLY A 21 -32.91 19.00 30.87
N THR A 22 -31.89 18.36 31.44
CA THR A 22 -31.99 17.49 32.62
C THR A 22 -30.72 17.60 33.47
N ASP A 23 -30.82 17.27 34.76
CA ASP A 23 -29.64 17.13 35.63
C ASP A 23 -28.83 15.87 35.22
N MET A 24 -27.70 16.09 34.55
CA MET A 24 -26.81 15.04 34.07
C MET A 24 -26.11 14.32 35.22
N ARG A 25 -25.84 14.99 36.35
CA ARG A 25 -25.25 14.35 37.54
C ARG A 25 -26.23 13.36 38.14
N GLN A 26 -27.49 13.76 38.35
CA GLN A 26 -28.52 12.87 38.87
C GLN A 26 -28.76 11.69 37.92
N LEU A 27 -28.83 11.95 36.61
CA LEU A 27 -28.95 10.91 35.60
C LEU A 27 -27.78 9.90 35.65
N CYS A 28 -26.54 10.38 35.76
CA CYS A 28 -25.36 9.51 35.74
C CYS A 28 -25.12 8.73 37.05
N LEU A 29 -25.48 9.30 38.20
CA LEU A 29 -25.20 8.71 39.52
C LEU A 29 -26.35 7.85 40.04
N GLN A 30 -27.59 8.29 39.82
CA GLN A 30 -28.77 7.68 40.45
C GLN A 30 -29.69 7.01 39.43
N ASP A 31 -29.77 7.57 38.21
CA ASP A 31 -30.68 7.12 37.14
C ASP A 31 -32.08 6.71 37.65
N PRO A 32 -32.79 7.59 38.39
CA PRO A 32 -33.99 7.20 39.14
C PRO A 32 -35.12 6.67 38.23
N GLU A 33 -35.17 7.15 36.99
CA GLU A 33 -36.14 6.75 35.97
C GLU A 33 -35.64 5.61 35.07
N ARG A 34 -34.45 5.03 35.32
CA ARG A 34 -33.81 3.97 34.50
C ARG A 34 -33.62 4.34 33.03
N ARG A 35 -33.38 5.63 32.79
CA ARG A 35 -33.26 6.28 31.50
C ARG A 35 -31.96 5.98 30.78
N LEU A 36 -30.88 5.64 31.49
CA LEU A 36 -29.59 5.35 30.85
C LEU A 36 -29.61 4.12 29.94
N SER A 37 -30.68 3.32 29.98
CA SER A 37 -30.92 2.25 29.01
C SER A 37 -31.33 2.75 27.62
N GLU A 38 -31.84 3.99 27.51
CA GLU A 38 -32.21 4.60 26.24
C GLU A 38 -31.03 5.33 25.60
N THR A 39 -30.83 5.13 24.30
CA THR A 39 -29.71 5.74 23.54
C THR A 39 -29.66 7.26 23.66
N ARG A 40 -30.83 7.92 23.70
CA ARG A 40 -30.94 9.39 23.81
C ARG A 40 -30.36 9.95 25.11
N TRP A 41 -30.30 9.14 26.17
CA TRP A 41 -29.73 9.51 27.46
C TRP A 41 -28.33 8.95 27.66
N ALA A 42 -28.11 7.72 27.19
CA ALA A 42 -26.84 7.03 27.35
C ALA A 42 -25.69 7.78 26.65
N GLN A 43 -25.90 8.26 25.41
CA GLN A 43 -24.79 8.86 24.65
C GLN A 43 -24.31 10.21 25.22
N PRO A 44 -25.17 11.21 25.53
CA PRO A 44 -24.70 12.45 26.14
C PRO A 44 -24.04 12.21 27.49
N ALA A 45 -24.58 11.28 28.29
CA ALA A 45 -24.06 10.93 29.60
C ALA A 45 -22.68 10.27 29.50
N LEU A 46 -22.49 9.35 28.57
CA LEU A 46 -21.18 8.74 28.27
C LEU A 46 -20.18 9.76 27.75
N PHE A 47 -20.58 10.64 26.82
CA PHE A 47 -19.68 11.67 26.30
C PHE A 47 -19.20 12.60 27.42
N LEU A 48 -20.11 13.10 28.27
CA LEU A 48 -19.75 13.97 29.40
C LEU A 48 -18.75 13.26 30.32
N VAL A 49 -19.07 12.06 30.80
CA VAL A 49 -18.19 11.32 31.72
C VAL A 49 -16.83 11.03 31.09
N ASN A 50 -16.77 10.67 29.80
CA ASN A 50 -15.51 10.45 29.08
C ASN A 50 -14.68 11.74 28.99
N ALA A 51 -15.31 12.87 28.65
CA ALA A 51 -14.65 14.17 28.52
C ALA A 51 -14.10 14.68 29.86
N LEU A 52 -14.85 14.49 30.96
CA LEU A 52 -14.39 14.81 32.31
C LEU A 52 -13.27 13.87 32.76
N SER A 53 -13.38 12.57 32.48
CA SER A 53 -12.35 11.59 32.80
C SER A 53 -11.03 11.89 32.07
N ALA A 54 -11.10 12.33 30.82
CA ALA A 54 -9.92 12.71 30.03
C ALA A 54 -9.23 13.96 30.62
N ARG A 55 -10.01 14.97 31.04
CA ARG A 55 -9.49 16.17 31.70
C ARG A 55 -8.86 15.85 33.05
N HIS A 56 -9.53 15.04 33.87
CA HIS A 56 -8.98 14.58 35.14
C HIS A 56 -7.69 13.79 34.95
N ALA A 57 -7.66 12.86 34.00
CA ALA A 57 -6.46 12.08 33.67
C ALA A 57 -5.26 12.95 33.28
N LEU A 58 -5.47 14.06 32.57
CA LEU A 58 -4.39 14.96 32.14
C LEU A 58 -3.77 15.78 33.28
N LYS A 59 -4.39 15.89 34.46
CA LYS A 59 -3.79 16.59 35.60
C LYS A 59 -2.50 15.93 36.08
N GLU A 60 -2.39 14.62 35.89
CA GLU A 60 -1.31 13.79 36.45
C GLU A 60 -0.53 13.02 35.37
N ASN A 61 -0.86 13.20 34.08
CA ASN A 61 -0.27 12.42 32.99
C ASN A 61 0.11 13.30 31.79
N THR A 62 1.15 12.88 31.07
CA THR A 62 1.51 13.48 29.78
C THR A 62 0.40 13.25 28.75
N PRO A 63 0.04 14.26 27.94
CA PRO A 63 -0.94 14.10 26.87
C PRO A 63 -0.53 12.99 25.86
N PRO A 64 -1.47 12.13 25.42
CA PRO A 64 -1.18 11.08 24.45
C PRO A 64 -0.98 11.65 23.04
N SER A 65 -0.07 11.08 22.26
CA SER A 65 0.18 11.46 20.86
C SER A 65 -0.90 10.97 19.88
N ILE A 66 -1.66 9.95 20.26
CA ILE A 66 -2.74 9.37 19.47
C ILE A 66 -3.94 9.17 20.39
N VAL A 67 -5.12 9.57 19.94
CA VAL A 67 -6.39 9.30 20.61
C VAL A 67 -7.35 8.58 19.67
N LEU A 68 -8.05 7.61 20.22
CA LEU A 68 -8.97 6.75 19.47
C LEU A 68 -10.21 6.51 20.34
N GLY A 69 -11.38 6.62 19.73
CA GLY A 69 -12.65 6.34 20.39
C GLY A 69 -13.55 5.45 19.55
N HIS A 70 -14.27 4.55 20.21
CA HIS A 70 -15.17 3.59 19.56
C HIS A 70 -16.59 4.16 19.46
N SER A 71 -17.13 4.20 18.24
CA SER A 71 -18.43 4.78 17.90
C SER A 71 -18.59 6.19 18.48
N LEU A 72 -19.44 6.34 19.51
CA LEU A 72 -19.63 7.59 20.25
C LEU A 72 -18.30 8.18 20.76
N GLY A 73 -17.36 7.34 21.20
CA GLY A 73 -16.08 7.81 21.72
C GLY A 73 -15.24 8.56 20.69
N GLU A 74 -15.52 8.41 19.39
CA GLU A 74 -14.86 9.17 18.32
C GLU A 74 -15.09 10.68 18.47
N TYR A 75 -16.26 11.10 18.97
CA TYR A 75 -16.55 12.51 19.27
C TYR A 75 -15.72 13.01 20.46
N ASN A 76 -15.55 12.18 21.50
CA ASN A 76 -14.63 12.50 22.60
C ASN A 76 -13.19 12.62 22.12
N ALA A 77 -12.76 11.75 21.20
CA ALA A 77 -11.40 11.79 20.65
C ALA A 77 -11.15 13.06 19.82
N LEU A 78 -12.13 13.48 19.01
CA LEU A 78 -12.06 14.72 18.23
C LEU A 78 -12.09 15.97 19.12
N GLU A 79 -12.97 16.02 20.12
CA GLU A 79 -13.03 17.12 21.09
C GLU A 79 -11.73 17.23 21.87
N PHE A 80 -11.22 16.11 22.39
CA PHE A 80 -9.97 16.07 23.13
C PHE A 80 -8.79 16.54 22.27
N ALA A 81 -8.77 16.21 20.97
CA ALA A 81 -7.78 16.64 20.00
C ALA A 81 -7.97 18.08 19.47
N GLY A 82 -8.88 18.86 20.05
CA GLY A 82 -9.11 20.26 19.67
C GLY A 82 -9.85 20.46 18.33
N ALA A 83 -10.29 19.38 17.67
CA ALA A 83 -11.01 19.46 16.40
C ALA A 83 -12.43 20.02 16.56
N LEU A 84 -12.99 19.92 17.76
CA LEU A 84 -14.29 20.44 18.16
C LEU A 84 -14.17 21.17 19.50
N GLU A 85 -14.92 22.24 19.68
CA GLU A 85 -15.16 22.81 21.00
C GLU A 85 -16.06 21.88 21.83
N PHE A 86 -15.93 21.93 23.16
CA PHE A 86 -16.68 21.05 24.05
C PHE A 86 -18.19 21.15 23.88
N ASP A 87 -18.74 22.37 23.84
CA ASP A 87 -20.18 22.60 23.73
C ASP A 87 -20.73 22.13 22.37
N ASP A 88 -19.96 22.34 21.30
CA ASP A 88 -20.29 21.87 19.95
C ASP A 88 -20.28 20.33 19.89
N ALA A 89 -19.24 19.70 20.43
CA ALA A 89 -19.14 18.25 20.48
C ALA A 89 -20.28 17.62 21.30
N PHE A 90 -20.62 18.21 22.45
CA PHE A 90 -21.72 17.76 23.28
C PHE A 90 -23.08 17.93 22.58
N THR A 91 -23.31 19.07 21.93
CA THR A 91 -24.52 19.33 21.13
C THR A 91 -24.65 18.32 19.99
N LEU A 92 -23.57 18.05 19.25
CA LEU A 92 -23.56 17.03 18.20
C LEU A 92 -23.88 15.64 18.76
N VAL A 93 -23.34 15.27 19.91
CA VAL A 93 -23.65 13.99 20.55
C VAL A 93 -25.11 13.93 20.98
N ASN A 94 -25.67 15.01 21.54
CA ASN A 94 -27.07 15.07 21.91
C ASN A 94 -28.00 14.88 20.70
N GLU A 95 -27.73 15.57 19.60
CA GLU A 95 -28.48 15.42 18.34
C GLU A 95 -28.33 14.01 17.75
N ARG A 96 -27.12 13.45 17.76
CA ARG A 96 -26.85 12.07 17.35
C ARG A 96 -27.68 11.09 18.19
N ALA A 97 -27.70 11.29 19.51
CA ALA A 97 -28.40 10.43 20.45
C ALA A 97 -29.91 10.44 20.21
N LEU A 98 -30.47 11.63 19.93
CA LEU A 98 -31.88 11.80 19.57
C LEU A 98 -32.21 11.08 18.25
N LEU A 99 -31.44 11.34 17.19
CA LEU A 99 -31.69 10.77 15.87
C LEU A 99 -31.56 9.24 15.86
N MET A 100 -30.50 8.70 16.47
CA MET A 100 -30.33 7.26 16.63
C MET A 100 -31.39 6.66 17.56
N GLY A 101 -31.69 7.33 18.67
CA GLY A 101 -32.69 6.90 19.64
C GLY A 101 -34.13 6.92 19.11
N GLN A 102 -34.42 7.68 18.04
CA GLN A 102 -35.72 7.70 17.35
C GLN A 102 -35.87 6.61 16.28
N ALA A 103 -34.77 6.03 15.80
CA ALA A 103 -34.84 4.97 14.83
C ALA A 103 -35.52 3.72 15.42
N ARG A 104 -36.23 2.97 14.56
CA ARG A 104 -37.02 1.78 14.91
C ARG A 104 -36.81 0.69 13.86
N GLY A 105 -37.30 -0.52 14.14
CA GLY A 105 -37.41 -1.59 13.14
C GLY A 105 -36.17 -2.47 12.97
N GLY A 106 -35.12 -2.25 13.77
CA GLY A 106 -33.91 -3.09 13.76
C GLY A 106 -33.49 -3.53 15.15
N ALA A 107 -32.59 -4.51 15.21
CA ALA A 107 -31.93 -4.98 16.41
C ALA A 107 -30.45 -5.23 16.13
N MET A 108 -29.68 -5.51 17.19
CA MET A 108 -28.27 -5.84 17.07
C MET A 108 -27.91 -7.01 18.01
N ALA A 109 -26.93 -7.82 17.63
CA ALA A 109 -26.36 -8.84 18.49
C ALA A 109 -24.83 -8.83 18.41
N ALA A 110 -24.18 -8.87 19.58
CA ALA A 110 -22.75 -9.13 19.68
C ALA A 110 -22.51 -10.64 19.58
N VAL A 111 -21.67 -11.03 18.63
CA VAL A 111 -21.31 -12.42 18.35
C VAL A 111 -19.84 -12.62 18.71
N VAL A 112 -19.57 -13.62 19.53
CA VAL A 112 -18.23 -14.00 20.02
C VAL A 112 -17.95 -15.45 19.65
N GLY A 113 -16.81 -15.73 19.02
CA GLY A 113 -16.38 -17.08 18.62
C GLY A 113 -16.21 -17.23 17.10
N GLU A 114 -16.05 -18.47 16.66
CA GLU A 114 -15.90 -18.80 15.25
C GLU A 114 -17.27 -18.88 14.60
N VAL A 115 -17.54 -17.93 13.72
CA VAL A 115 -18.76 -17.86 12.96
C VAL A 115 -18.40 -17.72 11.49
N ASP A 116 -18.89 -18.65 10.67
CA ASP A 116 -18.85 -18.49 9.22
C ASP A 116 -19.83 -17.36 8.85
N LEU A 117 -19.30 -16.14 8.87
CA LEU A 117 -20.04 -14.93 8.56
C LEU A 117 -20.58 -14.98 7.13
N ASP A 118 -19.86 -15.62 6.21
CA ASP A 118 -20.28 -15.70 4.83
C ASP A 118 -21.45 -16.69 4.69
N ALA A 119 -21.48 -17.78 5.44
CA ALA A 119 -22.65 -18.67 5.49
C ALA A 119 -23.90 -17.98 6.07
N LEU A 120 -23.75 -17.20 7.15
CA LEU A 120 -24.86 -16.45 7.74
C LEU A 120 -25.37 -15.32 6.85
N LEU A 121 -24.47 -14.65 6.13
CA LEU A 121 -24.83 -13.60 5.17
C LEU A 121 -25.48 -14.17 3.90
N ARG A 122 -25.18 -15.43 3.54
CA ARG A 122 -25.81 -16.14 2.40
C ARG A 122 -27.21 -16.70 2.71
N ASP A 123 -27.44 -17.18 3.94
CA ASP A 123 -28.72 -17.79 4.37
C ASP A 123 -29.79 -16.74 4.73
N ALA A 124 -29.38 -15.51 5.07
CA ALA A 124 -30.29 -14.39 5.26
C ALA A 124 -30.84 -13.91 3.90
N ALA A 125 -32.01 -14.43 3.52
CA ALA A 125 -32.77 -13.99 2.35
C ALA A 125 -32.73 -12.45 2.21
N ALA A 126 -32.04 -11.98 1.16
CA ALA A 126 -31.95 -10.59 0.71
C ALA A 126 -31.60 -9.52 1.77
N ASN A 127 -30.31 -9.18 1.91
CA ASN A 127 -29.84 -7.87 2.42
C ASN A 127 -30.27 -7.45 3.85
N ALA A 128 -30.68 -8.38 4.72
CA ALA A 128 -31.28 -8.03 6.02
C ALA A 128 -30.31 -8.00 7.22
N LEU A 129 -29.04 -8.39 7.04
CA LEU A 129 -28.03 -8.49 8.11
C LEU A 129 -26.70 -7.85 7.68
N GLU A 130 -26.19 -6.91 8.47
CA GLU A 130 -24.98 -6.13 8.20
C GLU A 130 -24.00 -6.18 9.38
N ILE A 131 -22.70 -6.04 9.11
CA ILE A 131 -21.68 -5.92 10.16
C ILE A 131 -21.65 -4.47 10.64
N ALA A 132 -22.22 -4.22 11.82
CA ALA A 132 -22.20 -2.91 12.47
C ALA A 132 -20.84 -2.61 13.11
N ASN A 133 -20.20 -3.62 13.72
CA ASN A 133 -18.88 -3.47 14.31
C ASN A 133 -18.01 -4.69 14.02
N LEU A 134 -16.80 -4.45 13.52
CA LEU A 134 -15.73 -5.45 13.49
C LEU A 134 -14.73 -5.09 14.59
N ASN A 135 -14.89 -5.67 15.77
CA ASN A 135 -14.11 -5.32 16.96
C ASN A 135 -12.81 -6.14 17.05
N THR A 136 -12.91 -7.44 16.83
CA THR A 136 -11.77 -8.38 16.68
C THR A 136 -12.14 -9.46 15.66
N PRO A 137 -11.20 -10.31 15.19
CA PRO A 137 -11.53 -11.44 14.32
C PRO A 137 -12.56 -12.40 14.92
N SER A 138 -12.62 -12.49 16.25
CA SER A 138 -13.54 -13.37 17.00
C SER A 138 -14.70 -12.63 17.67
N GLN A 139 -14.83 -11.31 17.47
CA GLN A 139 -15.92 -10.51 18.04
C GLN A 139 -16.44 -9.49 17.03
N VAL A 140 -17.65 -9.73 16.53
CA VAL A 140 -18.39 -8.83 15.64
C VAL A 140 -19.74 -8.45 16.24
N VAL A 141 -20.28 -7.31 15.82
CA VAL A 141 -21.67 -6.93 16.10
C VAL A 141 -22.42 -6.91 14.79
N LEU A 142 -23.50 -7.68 14.73
CA LEU A 142 -24.38 -7.76 13.58
C LEU A 142 -25.64 -6.94 13.84
N ALA A 143 -26.12 -6.26 12.81
CA ALA A 143 -27.28 -5.38 12.86
C ALA A 143 -28.23 -5.71 11.71
N GLY A 144 -29.53 -5.67 11.96
CA GLY A 144 -30.53 -6.04 10.97
C GLY A 144 -31.94 -5.99 11.50
N ALA A 145 -32.90 -6.53 10.75
CA ALA A 145 -34.27 -6.65 11.21
C ALA A 145 -34.36 -7.50 12.49
N LYS A 146 -35.30 -7.17 13.39
CA LYS A 146 -35.38 -7.81 14.71
C LYS A 146 -35.55 -9.33 14.65
N ASP A 147 -36.42 -9.81 13.78
CA ASP A 147 -36.68 -11.24 13.59
C ASP A 147 -35.46 -11.99 13.05
N VAL A 148 -34.64 -11.34 12.21
CA VAL A 148 -33.38 -11.88 11.68
C VAL A 148 -32.37 -12.04 12.81
N ILE A 149 -32.21 -11.02 13.65
CA ILE A 149 -31.32 -11.07 14.81
C ILE A 149 -31.78 -12.12 15.83
N ASP A 150 -33.08 -12.24 16.08
CA ASP A 150 -33.62 -13.25 16.98
C ASP A 150 -33.34 -14.68 16.46
N ARG A 151 -33.47 -14.92 15.15
CA ARG A 151 -33.09 -16.20 14.51
C ARG A 151 -31.60 -16.49 14.62
N LEU A 152 -30.74 -15.50 14.34
CA LEU A 152 -29.29 -15.62 14.51
C LEU A 152 -28.94 -16.03 15.94
N VAL A 153 -29.53 -15.36 16.94
CA VAL A 153 -29.27 -15.65 18.35
C VAL A 153 -29.73 -17.06 18.73
N ALA A 154 -30.90 -17.49 18.23
CA ALA A 154 -31.37 -18.86 18.42
C ALA A 154 -30.43 -19.88 17.77
N HIS A 155 -29.96 -19.62 16.55
CA HIS A 155 -29.01 -20.48 15.84
C HIS A 155 -27.69 -20.63 16.62
N CYS A 156 -27.08 -19.51 17.06
CA CYS A 156 -25.85 -19.57 17.87
C CYS A 156 -26.03 -20.29 19.21
N ARG A 157 -27.25 -20.36 19.78
CA ARG A 157 -27.50 -21.18 20.99
C ARG A 157 -27.44 -22.68 20.72
N THR A 158 -27.67 -23.10 19.48
CA THR A 158 -27.63 -24.53 19.09
C THR A 158 -26.23 -25.01 18.74
N THR A 159 -25.30 -24.10 18.47
CA THR A 159 -23.91 -24.43 18.10
C THR A 159 -22.97 -24.26 19.31
N ARG A 160 -21.87 -25.02 19.34
CA ARG A 160 -20.81 -24.85 20.35
C ARG A 160 -19.70 -23.87 19.92
N ALA A 161 -19.70 -23.44 18.66
CA ALA A 161 -18.64 -22.65 18.06
C ALA A 161 -18.73 -21.14 18.34
N ALA A 162 -19.93 -20.64 18.68
CA ALA A 162 -20.16 -19.21 18.86
C ALA A 162 -21.27 -18.89 19.86
N ARG A 163 -21.18 -17.71 20.46
CA ARG A 163 -22.18 -17.14 21.37
C ARG A 163 -22.67 -15.80 20.82
N ALA A 164 -23.97 -15.65 20.67
CA ALA A 164 -24.62 -14.39 20.32
C ALA A 164 -25.38 -13.82 21.52
N VAL A 165 -25.20 -12.52 21.78
CA VAL A 165 -25.87 -11.77 22.85
C VAL A 165 -26.60 -10.58 22.21
N PRO A 166 -27.95 -10.54 22.27
CA PRO A 166 -28.72 -9.37 21.85
C PRO A 166 -28.27 -8.12 22.62
N LEU A 167 -28.15 -7.00 21.92
CA LEU A 167 -27.83 -5.72 22.53
C LEU A 167 -29.12 -4.98 22.89
N ALA A 168 -29.12 -4.32 24.05
CA ALA A 168 -30.24 -3.50 24.51
C ALA A 168 -30.25 -2.16 23.77
N VAL A 169 -30.64 -2.19 22.50
CA VAL A 169 -30.73 -1.01 21.62
C VAL A 169 -32.06 -0.99 20.89
N SER A 170 -32.53 0.21 20.52
CA SER A 170 -33.84 0.42 19.88
C SER A 170 -33.84 0.20 18.36
N ALA A 171 -32.65 0.09 17.74
CA ALA A 171 -32.50 -0.05 16.29
C ALA A 171 -31.17 -0.70 15.89
N ALA A 172 -31.03 -0.98 14.60
CA ALA A 172 -29.82 -1.51 13.96
C ALA A 172 -28.82 -0.36 13.67
N PHE A 173 -28.07 0.07 14.69
CA PHE A 173 -27.05 1.12 14.54
C PHE A 173 -25.89 0.68 13.64
N HIS A 174 -25.20 1.64 13.00
CA HIS A 174 -24.07 1.38 12.10
C HIS A 174 -24.41 0.49 10.90
N SER A 175 -25.63 0.65 10.37
CA SER A 175 -26.15 -0.08 9.22
C SER A 175 -27.01 0.81 8.32
N SER A 176 -27.48 0.27 7.20
CA SER A 176 -28.45 0.92 6.32
C SER A 176 -29.72 1.43 7.02
N HIS A 177 -30.10 0.85 8.17
CA HIS A 177 -31.27 1.30 8.94
C HIS A 177 -31.11 2.71 9.50
N MET A 178 -29.88 3.23 9.55
CA MET A 178 -29.58 4.59 10.01
C MET A 178 -29.52 5.62 8.88
N GLU A 179 -29.78 5.28 7.62
CA GLU A 179 -29.64 6.22 6.48
C GLU A 179 -30.40 7.53 6.72
N ALA A 180 -31.69 7.45 7.08
CA ALA A 180 -32.51 8.63 7.34
C ALA A 180 -32.04 9.46 8.55
N ALA A 181 -31.49 8.80 9.58
CA ALA A 181 -30.90 9.48 10.73
C ALA A 181 -29.57 10.16 10.34
N ALA A 182 -28.76 9.50 9.51
CA ALA A 182 -27.48 10.00 9.00
C ALA A 182 -27.67 11.24 8.12
N ASP A 183 -28.68 11.25 7.26
CA ASP A 183 -29.00 12.40 6.40
C ASP A 183 -29.38 13.63 7.24
N ARG A 184 -30.23 13.45 8.26
CA ARG A 184 -30.59 14.53 9.20
C ARG A 184 -29.37 14.98 10.01
N PHE A 185 -28.54 14.05 10.47
CA PHE A 185 -27.35 14.38 11.22
C PHE A 185 -26.32 15.14 10.38
N ALA A 186 -26.20 14.83 9.08
CA ALA A 186 -25.36 15.58 8.15
C ALA A 186 -25.79 17.05 8.05
N MET A 187 -27.09 17.34 8.17
CA MET A 187 -27.58 18.72 8.23
C MET A 187 -27.17 19.42 9.53
N VAL A 188 -27.28 18.74 10.68
CA VAL A 188 -26.81 19.27 11.98
C VAL A 188 -25.31 19.56 11.92
N LEU A 189 -24.54 18.63 11.35
CA LEU A 189 -23.10 18.78 11.22
C LEU A 189 -22.73 20.07 10.50
N ASN A 190 -23.45 20.49 9.44
CA ASN A 190 -23.18 21.73 8.69
C ASN A 190 -23.16 23.01 9.54
N GLY A 191 -23.87 23.01 10.68
CA GLY A 191 -23.89 24.15 11.61
C GLY A 191 -22.67 24.26 12.52
N VAL A 192 -21.79 23.24 12.53
CA VAL A 192 -20.64 23.18 13.44
C VAL A 192 -19.33 23.46 12.70
N ALA A 193 -18.45 24.23 13.33
CA ALA A 193 -17.09 24.45 12.85
C ALA A 193 -16.20 23.28 13.25
N PHE A 194 -15.41 22.79 12.31
CA PHE A 194 -14.40 21.76 12.57
C PHE A 194 -13.02 22.36 12.33
N ARG A 195 -12.09 22.04 13.23
CA ARG A 195 -10.66 22.30 13.05
C ARG A 195 -9.95 20.98 12.77
N ASP A 196 -8.79 21.05 12.13
CA ASP A 196 -7.93 19.88 12.05
C ASP A 196 -7.43 19.53 13.47
N PRO A 197 -7.39 18.24 13.84
CA PRO A 197 -7.01 17.82 15.18
C PRO A 197 -5.51 18.06 15.41
N ASP A 198 -5.14 18.51 16.60
CA ASP A 198 -3.75 18.78 16.99
C ASP A 198 -2.92 17.51 17.29
N ARG A 199 -3.58 16.35 17.30
CA ARG A 199 -3.01 15.02 17.52
C ARG A 199 -3.76 13.99 16.68
N VAL A 200 -3.18 12.81 16.49
CA VAL A 200 -3.77 11.81 15.59
C VAL A 200 -5.09 11.29 16.17
N VAL A 201 -6.17 11.44 15.41
CA VAL A 201 -7.48 10.82 15.66
C VAL A 201 -7.79 9.85 14.52
N ILE A 202 -8.16 8.62 14.83
CA ILE A 202 -8.44 7.58 13.84
C ILE A 202 -9.94 7.48 13.60
N SER A 203 -10.36 7.53 12.34
CA SER A 203 -11.76 7.44 11.96
C SER A 203 -12.29 6.00 12.03
N ASN A 204 -13.47 5.82 12.63
CA ASN A 204 -14.13 4.52 12.73
C ASN A 204 -14.65 4.02 11.37
N VAL A 205 -14.90 4.93 10.42
CA VAL A 205 -15.39 4.61 9.07
C VAL A 205 -14.27 4.07 8.18
N THR A 206 -13.06 4.59 8.34
CA THR A 206 -11.92 4.25 7.46
C THR A 206 -10.91 3.32 8.11
N GLY A 207 -10.85 3.23 9.44
CA GLY A 207 -9.79 2.54 10.16
C GLY A 207 -8.43 3.24 10.06
N ARG A 208 -8.42 4.54 9.73
CA ARG A 208 -7.22 5.37 9.45
C ARG A 208 -7.38 6.78 10.03
N PRO A 209 -6.29 7.53 10.24
CA PRO A 209 -6.36 8.92 10.70
C PRO A 209 -7.35 9.77 9.89
N TYR A 210 -8.00 10.72 10.55
CA TYR A 210 -8.81 11.74 9.88
C TYR A 210 -7.94 12.53 8.88
N PRO A 211 -8.29 12.57 7.59
CA PRO A 211 -7.64 13.49 6.67
C PRO A 211 -8.03 14.95 6.96
N PRO A 212 -7.19 15.93 6.59
CA PRO A 212 -7.52 17.34 6.74
C PRO A 212 -8.86 17.70 6.08
N GLY A 213 -9.70 18.46 6.79
CA GLY A 213 -11.01 18.91 6.29
C GLY A 213 -12.10 17.83 6.14
N GLU A 214 -11.82 16.57 6.45
CA GLU A 214 -12.74 15.44 6.18
C GLU A 214 -13.63 15.05 7.37
N ILE A 215 -13.45 15.66 8.54
CA ILE A 215 -14.15 15.28 9.78
C ILE A 215 -15.68 15.30 9.60
N ARG A 216 -16.22 16.41 9.07
CA ARG A 216 -17.65 16.59 8.84
C ARG A 216 -18.24 15.47 7.99
N ARG A 217 -17.57 15.14 6.87
CA ARG A 217 -18.07 14.12 5.92
C ARG A 217 -18.03 12.73 6.53
N LEU A 218 -16.96 12.39 7.25
CA LEU A 218 -16.81 11.07 7.86
C LEU A 218 -17.77 10.88 9.05
N LEU A 219 -17.96 11.88 9.91
CA LEU A 219 -18.96 11.84 10.98
C LEU A 219 -20.39 11.72 10.44
N GLY A 220 -20.72 12.40 9.33
CA GLY A 220 -22.03 12.29 8.69
C GLY A 220 -22.36 10.88 8.19
N ARG A 221 -21.33 10.09 7.86
CA ARG A 221 -21.49 8.69 7.45
C ARG A 221 -21.38 7.70 8.59
N GLN A 222 -20.82 8.09 9.73
CA GLN A 222 -20.41 7.19 10.81
C GLN A 222 -21.56 6.33 11.33
N MET A 223 -22.74 6.91 11.58
CA MET A 223 -23.86 6.17 12.19
C MET A 223 -24.50 5.12 11.27
N ARG A 224 -24.26 5.20 9.95
CA ARG A 224 -24.74 4.23 8.96
C ARG A 224 -23.66 3.34 8.37
N SER A 225 -22.42 3.54 8.79
CA SER A 225 -21.27 2.77 8.32
C SER A 225 -20.80 1.84 9.42
N GLN A 226 -20.25 0.69 9.02
CA GLN A 226 -19.54 -0.21 9.91
C GLN A 226 -18.46 0.53 10.71
N VAL A 227 -18.39 0.26 12.01
CA VAL A 227 -17.27 0.63 12.88
C VAL A 227 -16.14 -0.36 12.65
N ARG A 228 -15.10 0.08 11.93
CA ARG A 228 -13.91 -0.69 11.57
C ARG A 228 -12.88 -0.70 12.69
N TRP A 229 -13.29 -1.09 13.89
CA TRP A 229 -12.45 -1.00 15.09
C TRP A 229 -11.18 -1.86 15.01
N TRP A 230 -11.29 -3.07 14.46
CA TRP A 230 -10.12 -3.93 14.20
C TRP A 230 -9.08 -3.21 13.34
N ASP A 231 -9.50 -2.53 12.28
CA ASP A 231 -8.61 -1.79 11.41
C ASP A 231 -7.96 -0.59 12.12
N CYS A 232 -8.71 0.07 13.02
CA CYS A 232 -8.16 1.11 13.90
C CYS A 232 -7.05 0.56 14.81
N LEU A 233 -7.27 -0.60 15.44
CA LEU A 233 -6.28 -1.21 16.33
C LEU A 233 -5.06 -1.73 15.55
N GLN A 234 -5.27 -2.33 14.38
CA GLN A 234 -4.18 -2.75 13.49
C GLN A 234 -3.37 -1.56 12.98
N TYR A 235 -4.01 -0.40 12.75
CA TYR A 235 -3.30 0.85 12.48
C TYR A 235 -2.41 1.25 13.67
N LEU A 236 -2.95 1.30 14.90
CA LEU A 236 -2.15 1.62 16.09
C LEU A 236 -0.93 0.71 16.23
N ARG A 237 -1.12 -0.61 16.06
CA ARG A 237 -0.04 -1.59 16.07
C ARG A 237 1.00 -1.32 14.98
N SER A 238 0.57 -0.97 13.76
CA SER A 238 1.47 -0.63 12.64
C SER A 238 2.31 0.61 12.89
N GLN A 239 1.82 1.54 13.72
CA GLN A 239 2.55 2.75 14.13
C GLN A 239 3.49 2.51 15.32
N GLY A 240 3.66 1.25 15.75
CA GLY A 240 4.53 0.89 16.86
C GLY A 240 3.97 1.22 18.25
N VAL A 241 2.66 1.49 18.37
CA VAL A 241 2.02 1.72 19.67
C VAL A 241 2.10 0.43 20.49
N ASN A 242 2.74 0.51 21.66
CA ASN A 242 2.93 -0.60 22.58
C ASN A 242 2.32 -0.32 23.98
N HIS A 243 1.97 0.94 24.26
CA HIS A 243 1.27 1.36 25.47
C HIS A 243 -0.06 2.02 25.08
N ALA A 244 -1.16 1.48 25.62
CA ALA A 244 -2.49 2.03 25.47
C ALA A 244 -3.16 2.08 26.84
N ARG A 245 -4.01 3.09 27.04
CA ARG A 245 -4.80 3.25 28.25
C ARG A 245 -6.23 3.57 27.85
N GLN A 246 -7.17 2.78 28.35
CA GLN A 246 -8.58 3.10 28.24
C GLN A 246 -8.96 4.14 29.30
N LEU A 247 -9.82 5.09 28.92
CA LEU A 247 -10.47 6.01 29.84
C LEU A 247 -11.91 5.53 30.10
N GLY A 248 -12.34 5.60 31.36
CA GLY A 248 -13.62 5.04 31.83
C GLY A 248 -13.45 3.74 32.64
N PRO A 249 -14.51 3.28 33.34
CA PRO A 249 -14.41 2.21 34.34
C PRO A 249 -14.34 0.79 33.78
N GLY A 250 -14.49 0.61 32.46
CA GLY A 250 -14.48 -0.69 31.80
C GLY A 250 -13.09 -1.10 31.31
N ARG A 251 -12.99 -2.33 30.80
CA ARG A 251 -11.77 -2.87 30.16
C ARG A 251 -11.95 -3.30 28.70
N THR A 252 -13.15 -3.18 28.14
CA THR A 252 -13.51 -3.73 26.83
C THR A 252 -12.59 -3.27 25.70
N LEU A 253 -12.21 -1.99 25.66
CA LEU A 253 -11.32 -1.47 24.61
C LEU A 253 -9.89 -1.98 24.79
N MET A 254 -9.44 -2.16 26.04
CA MET A 254 -8.15 -2.81 26.33
C MET A 254 -8.17 -4.30 26.00
N ASP A 255 -9.28 -5.00 26.21
CA ASP A 255 -9.44 -6.40 25.81
C ASP A 255 -9.33 -6.54 24.28
N PHE A 256 -9.95 -5.62 23.51
CA PHE A 256 -9.80 -5.57 22.05
C PHE A 256 -8.35 -5.23 21.64
N TRP A 257 -7.70 -4.29 22.31
CA TRP A 257 -6.30 -3.96 22.06
C TRP A 257 -5.36 -5.15 22.34
N LEU A 258 -5.59 -5.90 23.41
CA LEU A 258 -4.84 -7.10 23.73
C LEU A 258 -5.04 -8.18 22.64
N ALA A 259 -6.27 -8.35 22.15
CA ALA A 259 -6.53 -9.23 21.03
C ALA A 259 -5.76 -8.80 19.76
N ALA A 260 -5.66 -7.50 19.48
CA ALA A 260 -4.92 -6.99 18.31
C ALA A 260 -3.40 -7.16 18.42
N THR A 261 -2.84 -7.00 19.62
CA THR A 261 -1.40 -7.16 19.86
C THR A 261 -0.95 -8.62 19.91
N THR A 262 -1.84 -9.53 20.31
CA THR A 262 -1.57 -10.98 20.36
C THR A 262 -1.90 -11.71 19.06
N ALA A 263 -2.72 -11.12 18.19
CA ALA A 263 -3.02 -11.71 16.90
C ALA A 263 -1.76 -11.82 16.01
N PRO A 264 -1.59 -12.95 15.29
CA PRO A 264 -0.54 -13.06 14.29
C PRO A 264 -0.62 -11.90 13.29
N ALA A 265 0.52 -11.46 12.76
CA ALA A 265 0.53 -10.43 11.72
C ALA A 265 -0.43 -10.86 10.61
N PRO A 266 -1.33 -9.97 10.13
CA PRO A 266 -2.44 -10.37 9.28
C PRO A 266 -1.93 -11.11 8.04
N GLY A 267 -2.39 -12.35 7.86
CA GLY A 267 -2.33 -13.04 6.58
C GLY A 267 -3.28 -12.35 5.60
N CYS A 268 -2.89 -12.26 4.33
CA CYS A 268 -3.78 -11.85 3.27
C CYS A 268 -4.81 -12.98 3.06
N ASP A 269 -6.05 -12.78 3.51
CA ASP A 269 -7.20 -13.58 3.07
C ASP A 269 -7.94 -12.82 1.95
N GLU A 270 -8.05 -13.46 0.79
CA GLU A 270 -8.50 -12.87 -0.49
C GLU A 270 -10.02 -12.91 -0.73
N ASP A 271 -10.85 -13.45 0.17
CA ASP A 271 -12.22 -13.87 -0.20
C ASP A 271 -13.39 -13.08 0.42
N ARG A 272 -13.27 -11.77 0.67
CA ARG A 272 -14.46 -10.94 1.00
C ARG A 272 -14.91 -10.10 -0.18
N GLU A 273 -15.87 -10.61 -0.96
CA GLU A 273 -16.59 -9.83 -1.96
C GLU A 273 -17.39 -8.68 -1.30
N PRO A 274 -17.23 -7.42 -1.77
CA PRO A 274 -18.11 -6.34 -1.36
C PRO A 274 -19.45 -6.39 -2.11
N ASN A 275 -20.52 -6.45 -1.31
CA ASN A 275 -21.92 -6.48 -1.72
C ASN A 275 -22.27 -5.34 -2.71
N ARG A 276 -22.86 -5.71 -3.86
CA ARG A 276 -23.25 -4.78 -4.94
C ARG A 276 -24.43 -3.91 -4.51
N ILE A 277 -24.27 -2.59 -4.51
CA ILE A 277 -25.39 -1.64 -4.46
C ILE A 277 -25.73 -1.23 -5.90
N ALA A 278 -26.99 -1.46 -6.31
CA ALA A 278 -27.52 -1.08 -7.61
C ALA A 278 -27.66 0.45 -7.76
N PRO A 279 -27.55 1.02 -8.99
CA PRO A 279 -27.59 2.47 -9.18
C PRO A 279 -29.02 3.01 -9.10
N SER A 280 -29.26 3.97 -8.20
CA SER A 280 -30.49 4.76 -8.22
C SER A 280 -30.30 5.98 -9.13
N GLN A 281 -31.25 6.18 -10.04
CA GLN A 281 -31.34 7.36 -10.89
C GLN A 281 -31.70 8.57 -10.03
N SER A 282 -30.93 9.65 -10.11
CA SER A 282 -31.41 10.98 -9.71
C SER A 282 -31.17 11.99 -10.83
N ASN A 283 -32.29 12.59 -11.25
CA ASN A 283 -32.35 13.66 -12.21
C ASN A 283 -31.87 14.97 -11.57
N GLY A 284 -30.85 15.57 -12.20
CA GLY A 284 -30.80 17.01 -12.47
C GLY A 284 -30.42 17.97 -11.34
N LYS A 285 -29.20 18.51 -11.43
CA LYS A 285 -28.96 19.95 -11.68
C LYS A 285 -27.53 20.17 -12.17
N ARG A 286 -27.42 20.59 -13.44
CA ARG A 286 -26.16 20.90 -14.12
C ARG A 286 -25.49 22.11 -13.45
N LEU A 287 -24.29 21.91 -12.91
CA LEU A 287 -23.33 23.00 -12.74
C LEU A 287 -22.57 23.14 -14.07
N THR A 288 -22.72 24.31 -14.68
CA THR A 288 -22.05 24.73 -15.92
C THR A 288 -20.54 24.79 -15.69
N ALA A 289 -19.86 23.69 -15.98
CA ALA A 289 -18.43 23.70 -16.26
C ALA A 289 -18.24 24.22 -17.69
N THR A 290 -17.46 25.28 -17.81
CA THR A 290 -16.95 25.82 -19.07
C THR A 290 -16.44 24.68 -19.94
N LEU A 291 -17.09 24.50 -21.10
CA LEU A 291 -16.64 23.61 -22.17
C LEU A 291 -15.26 24.09 -22.63
N ILE A 292 -14.22 23.51 -22.07
CA ILE A 292 -12.96 23.35 -22.79
C ILE A 292 -13.30 22.38 -23.93
N SER A 293 -12.99 22.77 -25.17
CA SER A 293 -13.25 21.96 -26.35
C SER A 293 -12.70 20.54 -26.13
N ALA A 294 -13.58 19.55 -26.26
CA ALA A 294 -13.31 18.13 -26.01
C ALA A 294 -12.33 17.48 -27.03
N ILE A 295 -11.56 18.27 -27.78
CA ILE A 295 -10.65 17.80 -28.83
C ILE A 295 -9.17 18.04 -28.47
N ASP A 296 -8.84 18.97 -27.55
CA ASP A 296 -7.43 19.29 -27.22
C ASP A 296 -6.91 18.67 -25.89
N ILE A 297 -7.74 17.99 -25.10
CA ILE A 297 -7.36 17.52 -23.74
C ILE A 297 -6.94 16.04 -23.64
N TYR A 298 -7.21 15.17 -24.62
CA TYR A 298 -6.90 13.74 -24.51
C TYR A 298 -5.75 13.30 -25.43
N THR A 299 -4.53 13.71 -25.10
CA THR A 299 -3.36 12.90 -25.44
C THR A 299 -2.57 12.62 -24.16
N PRO A 300 -2.98 11.60 -23.36
CA PRO A 300 -2.23 11.17 -22.20
C PRO A 300 -0.74 11.06 -22.54
N GLY A 301 0.11 11.66 -21.71
CA GLY A 301 1.56 11.52 -21.81
C GLY A 301 2.30 12.44 -22.78
N ARG A 302 1.65 13.44 -23.39
CA ARG A 302 2.36 14.46 -24.20
C ARG A 302 3.46 15.18 -23.40
N ASN A 303 3.20 15.48 -22.13
CA ASN A 303 4.18 16.12 -21.24
C ASN A 303 5.38 15.21 -20.96
N PHE A 304 5.14 13.91 -20.73
CA PHE A 304 6.19 12.92 -20.58
C PHE A 304 7.03 12.82 -21.86
N CYS A 305 6.39 12.68 -23.02
CA CYS A 305 7.07 12.59 -24.31
C CYS A 305 8.00 13.79 -24.55
N LYS A 306 7.49 15.01 -24.30
CA LYS A 306 8.29 16.24 -24.41
C LYS A 306 9.44 16.30 -23.40
N ALA A 307 9.20 15.90 -22.15
CA ALA A 307 10.20 15.97 -21.09
C ALA A 307 11.36 14.99 -21.29
N HIS A 308 11.09 13.84 -21.91
CA HIS A 308 12.08 12.78 -22.10
C HIS A 308 12.58 12.64 -23.53
N GLY A 309 12.03 13.37 -24.51
CA GLY A 309 12.44 13.26 -25.92
C GLY A 309 12.03 11.92 -26.56
N VAL A 310 10.90 11.36 -26.13
CA VAL A 310 10.38 10.08 -26.65
C VAL A 310 9.11 10.30 -27.47
N ARG A 311 8.86 9.40 -28.42
CA ARG A 311 7.68 9.37 -29.29
C ARG A 311 6.41 9.03 -28.54
N GLU A 312 6.51 8.12 -27.57
CA GLU A 312 5.36 7.56 -26.85
C GLU A 312 5.58 7.52 -25.33
N PRO A 313 4.52 7.65 -24.52
CA PRO A 313 4.61 7.63 -23.06
C PRO A 313 4.70 6.21 -22.51
N TYR A 314 5.73 5.48 -22.95
CA TYR A 314 5.93 4.07 -22.67
C TYR A 314 7.38 3.79 -22.32
N VAL A 315 7.55 3.00 -21.26
CA VAL A 315 8.84 2.61 -20.73
C VAL A 315 8.92 1.09 -20.63
N ALA A 316 9.98 0.49 -21.16
CA ALA A 316 10.35 -0.87 -20.78
C ALA A 316 11.19 -0.80 -19.50
N GLY A 317 10.55 -1.15 -18.37
CA GLY A 317 11.15 -1.07 -17.03
C GLY A 317 12.29 -2.05 -16.82
N ALA A 318 13.10 -1.79 -15.78
CA ALA A 318 14.26 -2.61 -15.51
C ALA A 318 13.87 -4.05 -15.12
N MET A 319 14.69 -5.00 -15.57
CA MET A 319 14.63 -6.40 -15.16
C MET A 319 16.05 -6.85 -14.78
N TYR A 320 16.21 -7.34 -13.56
CA TYR A 320 17.49 -7.65 -12.91
C TYR A 320 18.42 -8.55 -13.74
N ARG A 321 19.71 -8.59 -13.39
CA ARG A 321 20.75 -9.42 -14.01
C ARG A 321 20.88 -9.22 -15.53
N GLY A 322 20.62 -8.00 -16.02
CA GLY A 322 20.70 -7.69 -17.44
C GLY A 322 19.60 -8.33 -18.29
N ILE A 323 18.52 -8.83 -17.69
CA ILE A 323 17.34 -9.30 -18.45
C ILE A 323 16.78 -8.15 -19.27
N ALA A 324 16.68 -6.95 -18.69
CA ALA A 324 16.53 -5.72 -19.48
C ALA A 324 17.92 -5.37 -20.02
N SER A 325 18.25 -5.98 -21.17
CA SER A 325 19.61 -6.03 -21.72
C SER A 325 20.00 -4.74 -22.44
N PRO A 326 21.29 -4.52 -22.74
CA PRO A 326 21.72 -3.45 -23.64
C PRO A 326 21.01 -3.49 -25.00
N ALA A 327 20.79 -4.68 -25.57
CA ALA A 327 20.11 -4.83 -26.86
C ALA A 327 18.64 -4.37 -26.78
N LEU A 328 17.95 -4.66 -25.67
CA LEU A 328 16.58 -4.21 -25.43
C LEU A 328 16.52 -2.70 -25.33
N VAL A 329 17.44 -2.08 -24.57
CA VAL A 329 17.52 -0.62 -24.41
C VAL A 329 17.82 0.07 -25.75
N VAL A 330 18.76 -0.47 -26.54
CA VAL A 330 19.08 0.04 -27.88
C VAL A 330 17.88 -0.06 -28.81
N ARG A 331 17.15 -1.18 -28.79
CA ARG A 331 15.96 -1.36 -29.64
C ARG A 331 14.87 -0.36 -29.29
N MET A 332 14.61 -0.15 -28.01
CA MET A 332 13.65 0.85 -27.52
C MET A 332 14.06 2.27 -27.92
N GLY A 333 15.31 2.66 -27.67
CA GLY A 333 15.83 3.98 -28.00
C GLY A 333 15.72 4.31 -29.50
N ARG A 334 16.09 3.36 -30.37
CA ARG A 334 15.95 3.51 -31.84
C ARG A 334 14.50 3.67 -32.31
N ALA A 335 13.54 3.12 -31.56
CA ALA A 335 12.11 3.27 -31.85
C ALA A 335 11.50 4.56 -31.28
N GLY A 336 12.32 5.41 -30.63
CA GLY A 336 11.87 6.61 -29.93
C GLY A 336 11.11 6.28 -28.64
N LEU A 337 11.39 5.15 -28.00
CA LEU A 337 10.78 4.71 -26.74
C LEU A 337 11.83 4.69 -25.62
N LEU A 338 11.40 4.70 -24.36
CA LEU A 338 12.33 4.65 -23.24
C LEU A 338 12.59 3.20 -22.80
N GLY A 339 13.86 2.80 -22.76
CA GLY A 339 14.30 1.53 -22.17
C GLY A 339 15.15 1.76 -20.92
N VAL A 340 14.99 0.90 -19.91
CA VAL A 340 15.78 0.95 -18.67
C VAL A 340 16.74 -0.24 -18.60
N LEU A 341 18.06 0.01 -18.54
CA LEU A 341 19.06 -1.05 -18.36
C LEU A 341 18.92 -1.70 -16.97
N GLY A 342 18.80 -3.02 -16.94
CA GLY A 342 18.60 -3.80 -15.71
C GLY A 342 19.89 -4.14 -14.97
N THR A 343 20.37 -3.24 -14.11
CA THR A 343 21.66 -3.38 -13.40
C THR A 343 21.59 -4.20 -12.11
N GLY A 344 20.40 -4.45 -11.57
CA GLY A 344 20.24 -5.16 -10.31
C GLY A 344 20.92 -6.53 -10.28
N GLY A 345 21.88 -6.73 -9.38
CA GLY A 345 22.64 -7.98 -9.26
C GLY A 345 23.77 -8.18 -10.29
N LEU A 346 24.08 -7.16 -11.10
CA LEU A 346 25.29 -7.13 -11.94
C LEU A 346 26.46 -6.47 -11.20
N GLY A 347 27.69 -6.90 -11.49
CA GLY A 347 28.90 -6.22 -11.04
C GLY A 347 29.20 -4.96 -11.87
N LEU A 348 30.04 -4.06 -11.33
CA LEU A 348 30.41 -2.82 -12.03
C LEU A 348 31.01 -3.05 -13.43
N PRO A 349 31.87 -4.06 -13.69
CA PRO A 349 32.40 -4.29 -15.04
C PRO A 349 31.31 -4.68 -16.05
N GLU A 350 30.30 -5.46 -15.62
CA GLU A 350 29.18 -5.86 -16.48
C GLU A 350 28.28 -4.66 -16.79
N ILE A 351 28.02 -3.82 -15.78
CA ILE A 351 27.28 -2.57 -15.95
C ILE A 351 28.01 -1.64 -16.92
N GLU A 352 29.31 -1.44 -16.75
CA GLU A 352 30.13 -0.58 -17.62
C GLU A 352 30.15 -1.09 -19.07
N SER A 353 30.27 -2.41 -19.26
CA SER A 353 30.18 -3.02 -20.59
C SER A 353 28.82 -2.75 -21.24
N GLY A 354 27.73 -2.87 -20.48
CA GLY A 354 26.39 -2.54 -20.94
C GLY A 354 26.22 -1.06 -21.34
N LEU A 355 26.74 -0.14 -20.52
CA LEU A 355 26.71 1.31 -20.82
C LEU A 355 27.50 1.63 -22.09
N THR A 356 28.68 1.03 -22.24
CA THR A 356 29.53 1.19 -23.43
C THR A 356 28.84 0.67 -24.70
N HIS A 357 28.15 -0.46 -24.59
CA HIS A 357 27.38 -1.00 -25.70
C HIS A 357 26.27 -0.03 -26.13
N ILE A 358 25.52 0.52 -25.17
CA ILE A 358 24.40 1.44 -25.45
C ILE A 358 24.93 2.73 -26.08
N SER A 359 25.96 3.34 -25.51
CA SER A 359 26.52 4.60 -26.00
C SER A 359 27.20 4.46 -27.38
N ALA A 360 27.72 3.27 -27.71
CA ALA A 360 28.24 2.99 -29.04
C ALA A 360 27.13 2.80 -30.09
N ALA A 361 25.91 2.43 -29.67
CA ALA A 361 24.81 2.04 -30.56
C ALA A 361 23.72 3.10 -30.74
N LEU A 362 23.60 4.05 -29.80
CA LEU A 362 22.65 5.15 -29.79
C LEU A 362 23.37 6.49 -29.95
N ALA A 363 22.75 7.42 -30.67
CA ALA A 363 23.23 8.80 -30.71
C ALA A 363 23.09 9.47 -29.32
N PRO A 364 23.94 10.45 -28.97
CA PRO A 364 23.96 11.04 -27.62
C PRO A 364 22.65 11.70 -27.17
N ASP A 365 21.79 12.09 -28.11
CA ASP A 365 20.49 12.71 -27.87
C ASP A 365 19.35 11.70 -27.70
N ILE A 366 19.58 10.41 -28.00
CA ILE A 366 18.57 9.37 -27.80
C ILE A 366 18.53 8.99 -26.31
N PRO A 367 17.38 9.17 -25.63
CA PRO A 367 17.27 8.94 -24.20
C PRO A 367 17.25 7.44 -23.87
N TYR A 368 17.92 7.09 -22.79
CA TYR A 368 17.74 5.81 -22.09
C TYR A 368 17.91 6.04 -20.60
N ALA A 369 17.42 5.08 -19.80
CA ALA A 369 17.58 5.11 -18.36
C ALA A 369 18.36 3.90 -17.86
N VAL A 370 18.91 4.01 -16.66
CA VAL A 370 19.64 2.93 -16.01
C VAL A 370 19.04 2.68 -14.63
N ASN A 371 18.83 1.41 -14.29
CA ASN A 371 18.31 1.08 -12.98
C ASN A 371 19.30 1.46 -11.87
N LEU A 372 18.79 2.04 -10.79
CA LEU A 372 19.53 2.30 -9.56
C LEU A 372 18.73 1.69 -8.41
N LEU A 373 19.20 0.55 -7.91
CA LEU A 373 18.63 -0.09 -6.73
C LEU A 373 19.23 0.49 -5.46
N ALA A 374 18.36 0.77 -4.49
CA ALA A 374 18.75 1.13 -3.14
C ALA A 374 19.53 -0.02 -2.48
N THR A 375 20.69 0.30 -1.90
CA THR A 375 21.45 -0.65 -1.08
C THR A 375 21.79 -0.03 0.27
N PRO A 376 20.80 0.21 1.15
CA PRO A 376 21.01 0.93 2.41
C PRO A 376 21.98 0.22 3.36
N GLU A 377 22.09 -1.11 3.27
CA GLU A 377 23.06 -1.89 4.06
C GLU A 377 24.49 -1.76 3.53
N GLN A 378 24.66 -1.32 2.28
CA GLN A 378 25.95 -1.14 1.61
C GLN A 378 25.98 0.17 0.77
N PRO A 379 25.95 1.35 1.42
CA PRO A 379 25.89 2.63 0.71
C PRO A 379 27.03 2.85 -0.28
N GLU A 380 28.22 2.31 0.00
CA GLU A 380 29.40 2.38 -0.87
C GLU A 380 29.19 1.70 -2.24
N GLU A 381 28.33 0.69 -2.34
CA GLU A 381 28.00 0.06 -3.63
C GLU A 381 27.15 1.00 -4.50
N GLU A 382 26.14 1.63 -3.90
CA GLU A 382 25.29 2.60 -4.58
C GLU A 382 26.11 3.81 -5.04
N GLN A 383 27.03 4.29 -4.20
CA GLN A 383 27.96 5.35 -4.53
C GLN A 383 28.84 5.02 -5.74
N ARG A 384 29.44 3.82 -5.77
CA ARG A 384 30.25 3.37 -6.92
C ARG A 384 29.45 3.25 -8.21
N ARG A 385 28.19 2.82 -8.13
CA ARG A 385 27.27 2.80 -9.29
C ARG A 385 26.98 4.21 -9.79
N VAL A 386 26.63 5.14 -8.90
CA VAL A 386 26.38 6.54 -9.26
C VAL A 386 27.61 7.20 -9.88
N GLU A 387 28.79 6.94 -9.35
CA GLU A 387 30.04 7.45 -9.94
C GLU A 387 30.27 6.90 -11.35
N LEU A 388 30.04 5.60 -11.57
CA LEU A 388 30.09 5.01 -12.90
C LEU A 388 29.09 5.68 -13.85
N TYR A 389 27.85 5.90 -13.41
CA TYR A 389 26.79 6.51 -14.22
C TYR A 389 27.15 7.94 -14.64
N LEU A 390 27.63 8.75 -13.70
CA LEU A 390 28.06 10.12 -13.97
C LEU A 390 29.26 10.16 -14.94
N ARG A 391 30.24 9.25 -14.80
CA ARG A 391 31.40 9.16 -15.71
C ARG A 391 30.99 8.78 -17.14
N HIS A 392 29.96 7.96 -17.30
CA HIS A 392 29.43 7.54 -18.60
C HIS A 392 28.35 8.49 -19.15
N GLY A 393 28.08 9.62 -18.50
CA GLY A 393 27.11 10.61 -18.96
C GLY A 393 25.66 10.13 -18.93
N VAL A 394 25.34 9.17 -18.05
CA VAL A 394 23.96 8.70 -17.85
C VAL A 394 23.11 9.86 -17.30
N SER A 395 22.11 10.29 -18.06
CA SER A 395 21.25 11.42 -17.69
C SER A 395 19.96 11.01 -16.97
N MET A 396 19.64 9.72 -16.89
CA MET A 396 18.39 9.26 -16.28
C MET A 396 18.55 7.93 -15.54
N VAL A 397 17.94 7.84 -14.36
CA VAL A 397 17.84 6.60 -13.61
C VAL A 397 16.39 6.23 -13.28
N GLU A 398 16.12 4.94 -13.27
CA GLU A 398 14.95 4.36 -12.60
C GLU A 398 15.38 3.99 -11.17
N ALA A 399 14.95 4.76 -10.18
CA ALA A 399 15.24 4.54 -8.78
C ALA A 399 14.21 3.56 -8.18
N ALA A 400 14.66 2.39 -7.75
CA ALA A 400 13.78 1.32 -7.26
C ALA A 400 14.25 0.76 -5.91
N ALA A 401 13.32 0.18 -5.15
CA ALA A 401 13.53 -0.38 -3.80
C ALA A 401 13.95 0.62 -2.71
N TYR A 402 13.79 1.92 -2.94
CA TYR A 402 14.06 2.96 -1.94
C TYR A 402 12.96 2.98 -0.87
N THR A 403 13.37 3.00 0.40
CA THR A 403 12.49 3.28 1.55
C THR A 403 12.79 4.65 2.18
N GLN A 404 13.98 5.19 1.90
CA GLN A 404 14.47 6.49 2.33
C GLN A 404 15.36 7.07 1.22
N LEU A 405 15.57 8.38 1.21
CA LEU A 405 16.51 9.02 0.28
C LEU A 405 17.95 8.72 0.70
N THR A 406 18.84 8.59 -0.28
CA THR A 406 20.27 8.32 -0.08
C THR A 406 21.11 9.43 -0.69
N GLU A 407 22.28 9.70 -0.11
CA GLU A 407 23.21 10.70 -0.66
C GLU A 407 23.66 10.38 -2.10
N PRO A 408 23.98 9.13 -2.47
CA PRO A 408 24.29 8.78 -3.87
C PRO A 408 23.17 9.16 -4.86
N LEU A 409 21.91 8.85 -4.54
CA LEU A 409 20.77 9.22 -5.39
C LEU A 409 20.64 10.74 -5.54
N LEU A 410 20.76 11.47 -4.44
CA LEU A 410 20.66 12.94 -4.46
C LEU A 410 21.83 13.58 -5.22
N ARG A 411 23.03 13.04 -5.06
CA ARG A 411 24.21 13.43 -5.84
C ARG A 411 23.95 13.22 -7.33
N PHE A 412 23.43 12.06 -7.73
CA PHE A 412 23.08 11.81 -9.14
C PHE A 412 22.07 12.85 -9.63
N ARG A 413 20.95 13.02 -8.94
CA ARG A 413 19.86 13.92 -9.33
C ARG A 413 20.30 15.37 -9.51
N TYR A 414 21.09 15.90 -8.59
CA TYR A 414 21.36 17.35 -8.53
C TYR A 414 22.73 17.76 -9.06
N ARG A 415 23.58 16.82 -9.48
CA ARG A 415 24.84 17.18 -10.12
C ARG A 415 24.58 18.00 -11.39
N GLY A 416 25.23 19.16 -11.51
CA GLY A 416 25.06 20.10 -12.60
C GLY A 416 23.73 20.88 -12.58
N ALA A 417 22.92 20.75 -11.52
CA ALA A 417 21.71 21.54 -11.38
C ALA A 417 22.06 23.02 -11.18
N HIS A 418 21.29 23.91 -11.80
CA HIS A 418 21.54 25.36 -11.76
C HIS A 418 20.24 26.13 -12.02
N ILE A 419 20.29 27.46 -11.88
CA ILE A 419 19.18 28.35 -12.24
C ILE A 419 19.40 28.85 -13.66
N ASP A 420 18.46 28.56 -14.56
CA ASP A 420 18.43 29.07 -15.94
C ASP A 420 17.12 29.84 -16.18
N GLY A 421 17.22 31.06 -16.71
CA GLY A 421 16.06 31.92 -16.94
C GLY A 421 15.17 32.16 -15.70
N GLY A 422 15.75 32.09 -14.49
CA GLY A 422 15.03 32.23 -13.22
C GLY A 422 14.34 30.96 -12.69
N ARG A 423 14.47 29.83 -13.39
CA ARG A 423 13.95 28.51 -12.98
C ARG A 423 15.08 27.55 -12.68
N ALA A 424 14.91 26.69 -11.68
CA ALA A 424 15.84 25.60 -11.44
C ALA A 424 15.71 24.52 -12.54
N VAL A 425 16.86 24.04 -13.01
CA VAL A 425 16.97 22.97 -14.00
C VAL A 425 18.00 21.96 -13.51
N ALA A 426 17.70 20.67 -13.63
CA ALA A 426 18.63 19.58 -13.37
C ALA A 426 18.86 18.76 -14.64
N PRO A 427 20.13 18.50 -15.02
CA PRO A 427 20.45 17.70 -16.21
C PRO A 427 20.17 16.20 -16.01
N HIS A 428 20.16 15.74 -14.76
CA HIS A 428 19.89 14.36 -14.41
C HIS A 428 18.44 14.17 -13.95
N ARG A 429 17.77 13.14 -14.43
CA ARG A 429 16.36 12.83 -14.13
C ARG A 429 16.23 11.52 -13.35
N VAL A 430 15.24 11.48 -12.47
CA VAL A 430 14.91 10.30 -11.66
C VAL A 430 13.46 9.92 -11.93
N ILE A 431 13.25 8.68 -12.38
CA ILE A 431 11.97 7.99 -12.38
C ILE A 431 11.93 7.13 -11.12
N ALA A 432 11.19 7.55 -10.10
CA ALA A 432 11.08 6.79 -8.85
C ALA A 432 9.97 5.76 -8.95
N LYS A 433 10.34 4.48 -8.90
CA LYS A 433 9.38 3.37 -8.94
C LYS A 433 9.00 2.95 -7.53
N VAL A 434 7.74 3.18 -7.17
CA VAL A 434 7.25 3.10 -5.78
C VAL A 434 5.85 2.48 -5.71
N SER A 435 5.59 1.70 -4.66
CA SER A 435 4.29 1.12 -4.34
C SER A 435 3.58 1.80 -3.16
N ARG A 436 4.33 2.60 -2.37
CA ARG A 436 3.87 3.15 -1.08
C ARG A 436 3.85 4.67 -1.06
N ARG A 437 2.79 5.25 -0.51
CA ARG A 437 2.55 6.71 -0.50
C ARG A 437 3.64 7.45 0.27
N GLU A 438 4.05 6.91 1.41
CA GLU A 438 5.08 7.49 2.26
C GLU A 438 6.44 7.59 1.54
N VAL A 439 6.78 6.61 0.70
CA VAL A 439 7.99 6.66 -0.13
C VAL A 439 7.81 7.66 -1.27
N ALA A 440 6.67 7.63 -1.97
CA ALA A 440 6.38 8.59 -3.04
C ALA A 440 6.48 10.04 -2.56
N ALA A 441 6.01 10.33 -1.33
CA ALA A 441 6.10 11.66 -0.73
C ALA A 441 7.54 12.16 -0.60
N LEU A 442 8.51 11.28 -0.29
CA LEU A 442 9.94 11.65 -0.25
C LEU A 442 10.45 12.14 -1.61
N PHE A 443 9.95 11.53 -2.69
CA PHE A 443 10.38 11.85 -4.05
C PHE A 443 9.67 13.06 -4.67
N LEU A 444 8.47 13.40 -4.17
CA LEU A 444 7.65 14.52 -4.63
C LEU A 444 8.10 15.89 -4.12
N GLN A 445 9.01 15.93 -3.15
CA GLN A 445 9.48 17.15 -2.50
C GLN A 445 10.99 17.36 -2.68
N PRO A 446 11.50 18.58 -2.45
CA PRO A 446 12.93 18.82 -2.33
C PRO A 446 13.55 18.04 -1.15
N PRO A 447 14.86 17.73 -1.18
CA PRO A 447 15.54 17.14 -0.03
C PRO A 447 15.49 18.08 1.18
N SER A 448 15.56 17.52 2.38
CA SER A 448 15.62 18.35 3.60
C SER A 448 16.89 19.21 3.62
N GLU A 449 16.82 20.37 4.27
CA GLU A 449 17.98 21.27 4.43
C GLU A 449 19.16 20.56 5.09
N GLN A 450 18.91 19.61 6.01
CA GLN A 450 19.96 18.81 6.63
C GLN A 450 20.70 17.94 5.60
N LEU A 451 19.99 17.25 4.71
CA LEU A 451 20.60 16.44 3.66
C LEU A 451 21.38 17.30 2.67
N LEU A 452 20.83 18.46 2.28
CA LEU A 452 21.53 19.42 1.41
C LEU A 452 22.80 19.98 2.07
N ALA A 453 22.76 20.27 3.37
CA ALA A 453 23.92 20.73 4.12
C ALA A 453 25.01 19.66 4.18
N ASN A 454 24.66 18.39 4.41
CA ASN A 454 25.60 17.27 4.40
C ASN A 454 26.27 17.11 3.03
N LEU A 455 25.46 17.04 1.95
CA LEU A 455 25.96 16.92 0.58
C LEU A 455 26.93 18.06 0.19
N ARG A 456 26.69 19.27 0.70
CA ARG A 456 27.58 20.42 0.50
C ARG A 456 28.85 20.30 1.33
N ALA A 457 28.74 19.94 2.60
CA ALA A 457 29.88 19.80 3.51
C ALA A 457 30.86 18.73 3.02
N GLU A 458 30.36 17.66 2.41
CA GLU A 458 31.14 16.58 1.82
C GLU A 458 31.65 16.89 0.40
N GLY A 459 31.32 18.07 -0.16
CA GLY A 459 31.74 18.48 -1.51
C GLY A 459 31.08 17.67 -2.64
N LEU A 460 30.00 16.94 -2.33
CA LEU A 460 29.24 16.16 -3.31
C LEU A 460 28.39 17.07 -4.21
N LEU A 461 27.88 18.17 -3.64
CA LEU A 461 27.19 19.25 -4.36
C LEU A 461 27.81 20.62 -4.05
N ASN A 462 27.85 21.50 -5.05
CA ASN A 462 28.25 22.90 -4.90
C ASN A 462 27.07 23.81 -4.49
N ALA A 463 27.33 25.10 -4.28
CA ALA A 463 26.31 26.04 -3.79
C ALA A 463 25.16 26.27 -4.78
N ASP A 464 25.44 26.31 -6.08
CA ASP A 464 24.44 26.53 -7.14
C ASP A 464 23.54 25.30 -7.30
N GLU A 465 24.15 24.11 -7.24
CA GLU A 465 23.45 22.82 -7.26
C GLU A 465 22.49 22.70 -6.07
N VAL A 466 22.93 23.10 -4.87
CA VAL A 466 22.08 23.12 -3.67
C VAL A 466 20.95 24.15 -3.79
N ALA A 467 21.23 25.33 -4.36
CA ALA A 467 20.21 26.35 -4.58
C ALA A 467 19.11 25.89 -5.56
N ALA A 468 19.51 25.20 -6.63
CA ALA A 468 18.57 24.58 -7.57
C ALA A 468 17.80 23.41 -6.93
N ALA A 469 18.47 22.56 -6.14
CA ALA A 469 17.86 21.40 -5.50
C ALA A 469 16.69 21.76 -4.57
N ARG A 470 16.73 22.93 -3.91
CA ARG A 470 15.62 23.43 -3.07
C ARG A 470 14.32 23.72 -3.83
N ARG A 471 14.41 23.91 -5.15
CA ARG A 471 13.28 24.30 -6.02
C ARG A 471 12.81 23.16 -6.91
N LEU A 472 13.43 21.98 -6.77
CA LEU A 472 13.16 20.81 -7.59
C LEU A 472 12.73 19.62 -6.72
N PRO A 473 11.80 18.80 -7.20
CA PRO A 473 11.52 17.50 -6.59
C PRO A 473 12.68 16.54 -6.85
N VAL A 474 12.86 15.56 -5.94
CA VAL A 474 13.87 14.50 -6.13
C VAL A 474 13.57 13.67 -7.37
N ALA A 475 12.31 13.28 -7.59
CA ALA A 475 11.90 12.62 -8.83
C ALA A 475 11.27 13.61 -9.81
N ALA A 476 11.61 13.46 -11.09
CA ALA A 476 10.87 14.11 -12.16
C ALA A 476 9.57 13.33 -12.48
N ASP A 477 9.56 12.03 -12.18
CA ASP A 477 8.50 11.10 -12.53
C ASP A 477 8.32 10.07 -11.41
N ILE A 478 7.09 9.82 -10.98
CA ILE A 478 6.75 8.71 -10.08
C ILE A 478 6.10 7.61 -10.91
N CYS A 479 6.71 6.43 -10.92
CA CYS A 479 6.10 5.23 -11.46
C CYS A 479 5.41 4.46 -10.32
N VAL A 480 4.08 4.41 -10.36
CA VAL A 480 3.28 3.69 -9.36
C VAL A 480 3.29 2.21 -9.71
N GLU A 481 4.03 1.41 -8.93
CA GLU A 481 4.13 -0.03 -9.15
C GLU A 481 3.06 -0.76 -8.33
N ALA A 482 2.05 -1.27 -9.04
CA ALA A 482 1.03 -2.17 -8.53
C ALA A 482 1.53 -3.63 -8.51
N ASP A 483 0.64 -4.60 -8.58
CA ASP A 483 1.03 -6.01 -8.65
C ASP A 483 1.84 -6.31 -9.92
N SER A 484 3.07 -6.78 -9.73
CA SER A 484 4.07 -6.92 -10.79
C SER A 484 4.87 -8.22 -10.65
N GLY A 485 5.58 -8.60 -11.72
CA GLY A 485 6.55 -9.70 -11.68
C GLY A 485 7.79 -9.32 -10.89
N GLY A 486 8.35 -10.25 -10.12
CA GLY A 486 9.45 -9.94 -9.20
C GLY A 486 8.93 -9.35 -7.89
N HIS A 487 9.73 -8.50 -7.22
CA HIS A 487 9.31 -7.90 -5.94
C HIS A 487 8.07 -7.05 -6.10
N THR A 488 7.07 -7.31 -5.25
CA THR A 488 5.82 -6.54 -5.26
C THR A 488 5.12 -6.63 -3.90
N ASP A 489 4.41 -5.57 -3.54
CA ASP A 489 3.50 -5.51 -2.40
C ASP A 489 2.09 -6.05 -2.75
N ALA A 490 1.90 -6.63 -3.94
CA ALA A 490 0.59 -7.05 -4.48
C ALA A 490 -0.43 -5.91 -4.54
N GLY A 491 0.04 -4.72 -4.91
CA GLY A 491 -0.74 -3.50 -4.93
C GLY A 491 -1.86 -3.52 -5.98
N VAL A 492 -3.04 -2.99 -5.66
CA VAL A 492 -4.15 -2.89 -6.61
C VAL A 492 -4.06 -1.58 -7.40
N ALA A 493 -3.80 -1.67 -8.71
CA ALA A 493 -3.61 -0.50 -9.59
C ALA A 493 -4.78 0.50 -9.53
N LEU A 494 -6.03 0.01 -9.51
CA LEU A 494 -7.26 0.80 -9.42
C LEU A 494 -7.33 1.70 -8.18
N ALA A 495 -6.68 1.29 -7.09
CA ALA A 495 -6.61 2.05 -5.85
C ALA A 495 -5.33 2.91 -5.80
N LEU A 496 -4.19 2.35 -6.21
CA LEU A 496 -2.89 2.99 -6.07
C LEU A 496 -2.68 4.18 -7.01
N ILE A 497 -3.04 4.06 -8.29
CA ILE A 497 -2.78 5.13 -9.27
C ILE A 497 -3.54 6.43 -8.89
N PRO A 498 -4.86 6.40 -8.63
CA PRO A 498 -5.58 7.63 -8.24
C PRO A 498 -5.16 8.16 -6.86
N SER A 499 -4.67 7.28 -5.99
CA SER A 499 -4.14 7.64 -4.68
C SER A 499 -2.85 8.45 -4.83
N MET A 500 -1.88 7.94 -5.61
CA MET A 500 -0.61 8.62 -5.88
C MET A 500 -0.78 9.90 -6.69
N THR A 501 -1.73 9.92 -7.63
CA THR A 501 -2.08 11.14 -8.37
C THR A 501 -2.53 12.25 -7.44
N ARG A 502 -3.47 11.95 -6.53
CA ARG A 502 -3.90 12.92 -5.50
C ARG A 502 -2.77 13.33 -4.56
N LEU A 503 -1.83 12.42 -4.26
CA LEU A 503 -0.64 12.78 -3.48
C LEU A 503 0.24 13.79 -4.24
N ARG A 504 0.52 13.58 -5.53
CA ARG A 504 1.24 14.54 -6.36
C ARG A 504 0.55 15.90 -6.38
N ASP A 505 -0.76 15.92 -6.53
CA ASP A 505 -1.53 17.17 -6.56
C ASP A 505 -1.46 17.94 -5.22
N GLN A 506 -1.36 17.24 -4.08
CA GLN A 506 -1.11 17.87 -2.78
C GLN A 506 0.26 18.56 -2.70
N TYR A 507 1.28 18.02 -3.36
CA TYR A 507 2.63 18.61 -3.39
C TYR A 507 2.80 19.66 -4.50
N ALA A 508 1.94 19.65 -5.53
CA ALA A 508 1.96 20.63 -6.60
C ALA A 508 1.72 22.08 -6.09
N SER A 509 1.07 22.25 -4.93
CA SER A 509 0.87 23.57 -4.30
C SER A 509 2.16 24.23 -3.78
N GLN A 510 3.28 23.51 -3.74
CA GLN A 510 4.57 24.03 -3.27
C GLN A 510 5.28 24.92 -4.29
N ASN A 511 4.71 25.16 -5.48
CA ASN A 511 5.27 26.01 -6.54
C ASN A 511 6.72 25.65 -6.93
N LEU A 512 7.02 24.36 -7.04
CA LEU A 512 8.31 23.87 -7.54
C LEU A 512 8.46 24.20 -9.04
N ASP A 513 9.70 24.32 -9.51
CA ASP A 513 9.98 24.68 -10.91
C ASP A 513 9.76 23.51 -11.90
N GLU A 514 9.55 22.29 -11.39
CA GLU A 514 9.24 21.09 -12.16
C GLU A 514 7.99 20.40 -11.60
N VAL A 515 7.02 20.10 -12.47
CA VAL A 515 5.82 19.31 -12.13
C VAL A 515 6.14 17.83 -12.30
N VAL A 516 5.95 17.08 -11.22
CA VAL A 516 6.17 15.63 -11.20
C VAL A 516 5.04 14.93 -11.94
N ARG A 517 5.37 14.02 -12.86
CA ARG A 517 4.39 13.24 -13.61
C ARG A 517 4.14 11.89 -12.93
N ILE A 518 2.92 11.37 -13.04
CA ILE A 518 2.55 10.07 -12.47
C ILE A 518 2.44 9.04 -13.58
N GLY A 519 3.15 7.94 -13.48
CA GLY A 519 3.01 6.78 -14.36
C GLY A 519 2.50 5.55 -13.62
N ALA A 520 2.26 4.47 -14.36
CA ALA A 520 1.75 3.22 -13.83
C ALA A 520 2.59 2.01 -14.28
N ALA A 521 2.76 1.05 -13.39
CA ALA A 521 3.35 -0.25 -13.66
C ALA A 521 2.57 -1.36 -12.92
N GLY A 522 2.76 -2.61 -13.35
CA GLY A 522 2.09 -3.77 -12.76
C GLY A 522 0.75 -4.08 -13.42
N GLY A 523 0.56 -5.34 -13.82
CA GLY A 523 -0.65 -5.79 -14.53
C GLY A 523 -0.84 -5.29 -15.97
N LEU A 524 0.12 -4.53 -16.53
CA LEU A 524 0.01 -3.91 -17.86
C LEU A 524 0.47 -4.86 -18.98
N GLY A 525 -0.46 -5.69 -19.46
CA GLY A 525 -0.21 -6.73 -20.46
C GLY A 525 -1.06 -6.66 -21.72
N THR A 526 -2.09 -5.81 -21.74
CA THR A 526 -3.05 -5.70 -22.85
C THR A 526 -3.40 -4.24 -23.16
N PRO A 527 -3.95 -3.94 -24.35
CA PRO A 527 -4.52 -2.63 -24.67
C PRO A 527 -5.47 -2.07 -23.61
N GLU A 528 -6.35 -2.91 -23.07
CA GLU A 528 -7.37 -2.53 -22.09
C GLU A 528 -6.73 -2.15 -20.76
N SER A 529 -5.74 -2.92 -20.29
CA SER A 529 -5.01 -2.61 -19.06
C SER A 529 -4.25 -1.28 -19.15
N ILE A 530 -3.66 -0.97 -20.32
CA ILE A 530 -2.99 0.31 -20.55
C ILE A 530 -4.00 1.45 -20.67
N ALA A 531 -5.10 1.27 -21.41
CA ALA A 531 -6.17 2.25 -21.51
C ALA A 531 -6.75 2.58 -20.11
N ALA A 532 -6.97 1.56 -19.29
CA ALA A 532 -7.42 1.72 -17.91
C ALA A 532 -6.42 2.53 -17.08
N ALA A 533 -5.11 2.27 -17.20
CA ALA A 533 -4.09 3.06 -16.50
C ALA A 533 -4.15 4.55 -16.87
N PHE A 534 -4.31 4.86 -18.16
CA PHE A 534 -4.48 6.25 -18.62
C PHE A 534 -5.79 6.88 -18.10
N VAL A 535 -6.90 6.13 -18.07
CA VAL A 535 -8.18 6.58 -17.48
C VAL A 535 -8.03 6.89 -16.00
N LEU A 536 -7.21 6.13 -15.27
CA LEU A 536 -6.94 6.34 -13.84
C LEU A 536 -6.02 7.55 -13.57
N GLY A 537 -5.52 8.21 -14.61
CA GLY A 537 -4.69 9.41 -14.50
C GLY A 537 -3.19 9.19 -14.71
N ALA A 538 -2.76 8.01 -15.17
CA ALA A 538 -1.36 7.83 -15.57
C ALA A 538 -1.02 8.73 -16.77
N GLU A 539 0.17 9.32 -16.76
CA GLU A 539 0.77 10.10 -17.84
C GLU A 539 1.76 9.24 -18.66
N PHE A 540 2.21 8.12 -18.12
CA PHE A 540 3.02 7.12 -18.84
C PHE A 540 2.82 5.73 -18.25
N VAL A 541 3.18 4.70 -19.01
CA VAL A 541 3.12 3.31 -18.56
C VAL A 541 4.49 2.65 -18.59
N VAL A 542 4.72 1.75 -17.65
CA VAL A 542 5.93 0.95 -17.57
C VAL A 542 5.56 -0.53 -17.60
N THR A 543 6.14 -1.25 -18.54
CA THR A 543 5.94 -2.69 -18.68
C THR A 543 7.20 -3.46 -18.28
N GLY A 544 7.01 -4.70 -17.82
CA GLY A 544 8.10 -5.56 -17.34
C GLY A 544 7.95 -6.99 -17.85
N SER A 545 6.99 -7.75 -17.30
CA SER A 545 6.81 -9.17 -17.62
C SER A 545 6.67 -9.47 -19.11
N VAL A 546 5.95 -8.62 -19.86
CA VAL A 546 5.80 -8.76 -21.32
C VAL A 546 7.12 -8.61 -22.08
N ASN A 547 8.01 -7.74 -21.58
CA ASN A 547 9.29 -7.45 -22.22
C ASN A 547 10.28 -8.60 -22.03
N GLN A 548 10.12 -9.42 -20.99
CA GLN A 548 10.98 -10.58 -20.76
C GLN A 548 10.81 -11.67 -21.84
N CYS A 549 9.65 -11.74 -22.48
CA CYS A 549 9.33 -12.69 -23.55
C CYS A 549 9.53 -12.08 -24.95
N THR A 550 10.69 -11.45 -25.15
CA THR A 550 11.10 -10.81 -26.40
C THR A 550 12.49 -11.29 -26.83
N PRO A 551 12.86 -11.21 -28.13
CA PRO A 551 14.20 -11.57 -28.59
C PRO A 551 15.30 -10.81 -27.87
N GLU A 552 15.10 -9.52 -27.59
CA GLU A 552 16.10 -8.64 -27.01
C GLU A 552 16.34 -8.87 -25.52
N ALA A 553 15.41 -9.49 -24.79
CA ALA A 553 15.58 -9.76 -23.36
C ALA A 553 16.77 -10.69 -23.08
N GLY A 554 17.60 -10.33 -22.09
CA GLY A 554 18.78 -11.06 -21.65
C GLY A 554 18.46 -12.27 -20.76
N THR A 555 17.66 -13.19 -21.26
CA THR A 555 17.35 -14.46 -20.61
C THR A 555 17.36 -15.61 -21.63
N SER A 556 17.35 -16.85 -21.17
CA SER A 556 17.46 -18.01 -22.05
C SER A 556 16.23 -18.23 -22.92
N ASP A 557 16.44 -18.81 -24.10
CA ASP A 557 15.35 -19.27 -24.97
C ASP A 557 14.38 -20.20 -24.24
N ALA A 558 14.88 -21.07 -23.35
CA ALA A 558 14.05 -21.97 -22.56
C ALA A 558 13.07 -21.21 -21.64
N VAL A 559 13.51 -20.09 -21.05
CA VAL A 559 12.64 -19.20 -20.26
C VAL A 559 11.62 -18.51 -21.17
N LYS A 560 12.04 -18.00 -22.34
CA LYS A 560 11.14 -17.32 -23.28
C LYS A 560 10.09 -18.26 -23.87
N ASP A 561 10.47 -19.49 -24.21
CA ASP A 561 9.57 -20.55 -24.65
C ASP A 561 8.52 -20.87 -23.58
N LEU A 562 8.90 -20.87 -22.30
CA LEU A 562 7.99 -21.08 -21.17
C LEU A 562 7.05 -19.88 -20.98
N LEU A 563 7.59 -18.66 -20.95
CA LEU A 563 6.82 -17.41 -20.82
C LEU A 563 5.80 -17.24 -21.93
N ALA A 564 6.10 -17.67 -23.16
CA ALA A 564 5.17 -17.60 -24.29
C ALA A 564 3.93 -18.50 -24.12
N GLN A 565 3.95 -19.43 -23.17
CA GLN A 565 2.91 -20.45 -22.96
C GLN A 565 2.12 -20.26 -21.65
N ILE A 566 2.48 -19.29 -20.81
CA ILE A 566 1.79 -19.09 -19.53
C ILE A 566 0.47 -18.32 -19.73
N ASP A 567 -0.53 -18.62 -18.92
CA ASP A 567 -1.79 -17.89 -18.80
C ASP A 567 -1.79 -16.98 -17.55
N VAL A 568 -2.83 -16.16 -17.37
CA VAL A 568 -2.99 -15.23 -16.23
C VAL A 568 -2.87 -15.96 -14.89
N GLY A 569 -3.42 -17.18 -14.80
CA GLY A 569 -3.39 -18.01 -13.59
C GLY A 569 -2.09 -18.81 -13.38
N ASP A 570 -1.06 -18.61 -14.20
CA ASP A 570 0.19 -19.38 -14.16
C ASP A 570 1.34 -18.67 -13.42
N THR A 571 1.02 -17.65 -12.63
CA THR A 571 1.95 -16.99 -11.69
C THR A 571 1.50 -17.18 -10.25
N THR A 572 2.44 -17.01 -9.31
CA THR A 572 2.18 -17.07 -7.87
C THR A 572 3.27 -16.35 -7.09
N TYR A 573 3.09 -16.19 -5.80
CA TYR A 573 4.08 -15.56 -4.92
C TYR A 573 4.98 -16.59 -4.24
N ALA A 574 6.28 -16.33 -4.29
CA ALA A 574 7.31 -17.08 -3.58
C ALA A 574 8.16 -16.13 -2.70
N PRO A 575 8.87 -16.64 -1.68
CA PRO A 575 9.82 -15.83 -0.90
C PRO A 575 10.88 -15.19 -1.80
N ALA A 576 11.27 -13.96 -1.49
CA ALA A 576 12.38 -13.28 -2.13
C ALA A 576 13.72 -13.80 -1.58
N GLY A 577 14.71 -14.02 -2.43
CA GLY A 577 16.01 -14.55 -2.00
C GLY A 577 16.88 -13.52 -1.25
N ASP A 578 16.82 -12.26 -1.66
CA ASP A 578 17.56 -11.13 -1.07
C ASP A 578 17.04 -10.77 0.33
N MET A 579 15.71 -10.67 0.49
CA MET A 579 15.00 -10.32 1.73
C MET A 579 14.25 -11.52 2.35
N PHE A 580 14.82 -12.72 2.22
CA PHE A 580 14.22 -13.98 2.66
C PHE A 580 13.79 -13.96 4.14
N GLU A 581 14.64 -13.44 5.03
CA GLU A 581 14.41 -13.42 6.47
C GLU A 581 13.24 -12.52 6.86
N LEU A 582 12.99 -11.46 6.08
CA LEU A 582 11.93 -10.47 6.30
C LEU A 582 10.58 -10.96 5.76
N GLY A 583 10.54 -12.09 5.06
CA GLY A 583 9.33 -12.61 4.44
C GLY A 583 8.85 -11.81 3.23
N ALA A 584 9.74 -11.02 2.62
CA ALA A 584 9.45 -10.37 1.35
C ALA A 584 9.08 -11.41 0.30
N ARG A 585 8.18 -11.05 -0.61
CA ARG A 585 7.68 -11.94 -1.66
C ARG A 585 8.00 -11.38 -3.03
N VAL A 586 8.18 -12.31 -3.96
CA VAL A 586 8.28 -12.03 -5.39
C VAL A 586 7.21 -12.80 -6.13
N GLN A 587 6.65 -12.21 -7.18
CA GLN A 587 5.76 -12.91 -8.09
C GLN A 587 6.56 -13.63 -9.18
N VAL A 588 6.28 -14.92 -9.35
CA VAL A 588 7.04 -15.85 -10.19
C VAL A 588 6.11 -16.78 -10.96
N VAL A 589 6.63 -17.34 -12.05
CA VAL A 589 5.92 -18.37 -12.81
C VAL A 589 5.80 -19.66 -11.98
N ARG A 590 4.62 -20.30 -12.01
CA ARG A 590 4.36 -21.61 -11.38
C ARG A 590 4.18 -22.75 -12.38
N LYS A 591 3.93 -22.44 -13.66
CA LYS A 591 3.77 -23.46 -14.70
C LYS A 591 5.10 -24.07 -15.10
N ALA A 592 5.14 -25.39 -15.18
CA ALA A 592 6.30 -26.17 -15.62
C ALA A 592 7.61 -25.90 -14.83
N THR A 593 7.48 -25.41 -13.61
CA THR A 593 8.55 -25.26 -12.60
C THR A 593 7.97 -25.57 -11.22
N LEU A 594 8.77 -26.18 -10.34
CA LEU A 594 8.42 -26.42 -8.93
C LEU A 594 9.08 -25.39 -8.01
N PHE A 595 9.76 -24.38 -8.57
CA PHE A 595 10.45 -23.35 -7.80
C PHE A 595 9.56 -22.72 -6.71
N PRO A 596 8.33 -22.25 -7.01
CA PRO A 596 7.53 -21.57 -5.98
C PRO A 596 7.16 -22.48 -4.82
N ALA A 597 6.83 -23.76 -5.08
CA ALA A 597 6.51 -24.73 -4.05
C ALA A 597 7.72 -25.03 -3.16
N ARG A 598 8.89 -25.27 -3.77
CA ARG A 598 10.15 -25.55 -3.06
C ARG A 598 10.63 -24.35 -2.26
N ALA A 599 10.57 -23.14 -2.82
CA ALA A 599 10.94 -21.90 -2.14
C ALA A 599 10.05 -21.63 -0.93
N ASN A 600 8.72 -21.79 -1.07
CA ASN A 600 7.79 -21.67 0.04
C ASN A 600 8.05 -22.72 1.13
N TYR A 601 8.35 -23.96 0.75
CA TYR A 601 8.73 -25.01 1.71
C TYR A 601 9.99 -24.64 2.50
N LEU A 602 11.06 -24.18 1.83
CA LEU A 602 12.28 -23.72 2.51
C LEU A 602 11.99 -22.59 3.49
N TYR A 603 11.10 -21.66 3.14
CA TYR A 603 10.69 -20.58 4.04
C TYR A 603 9.86 -21.06 5.23
N GLN A 604 8.94 -22.02 5.02
CA GLN A 604 8.20 -22.66 6.11
C GLN A 604 9.16 -23.35 7.08
N VAL A 605 10.15 -24.10 6.57
CA VAL A 605 11.19 -24.75 7.39
C VAL A 605 11.99 -23.70 8.17
N TYR A 606 12.40 -22.60 7.53
CA TYR A 606 13.10 -21.48 8.19
C TYR A 606 12.27 -20.81 9.29
N ARG A 607 10.95 -20.72 9.13
CA ARG A 607 10.06 -20.17 10.16
C ARG A 607 9.85 -21.13 11.33
N ALA A 608 9.84 -22.44 11.07
CA ALA A 608 9.55 -23.46 12.06
C ALA A 608 10.77 -23.85 12.93
N HIS A 609 12.00 -23.68 12.44
CA HIS A 609 13.22 -24.13 13.13
C HIS A 609 14.16 -22.96 13.46
N ARG A 610 15.03 -23.14 14.46
CA ARG A 610 15.98 -22.10 14.90
C ARG A 610 17.36 -22.27 14.28
N SER A 611 17.70 -23.49 13.85
CA SER A 611 18.98 -23.82 13.23
C SER A 611 18.86 -24.97 12.21
N LEU A 612 19.92 -25.18 11.43
CA LEU A 612 20.06 -26.37 10.56
C LEU A 612 20.21 -27.67 11.36
N ASP A 613 20.66 -27.59 12.61
CA ASP A 613 20.92 -28.74 13.48
C ASP A 613 19.62 -29.24 14.13
N ASP A 614 18.57 -28.41 14.14
CA ASP A 614 17.25 -28.73 14.70
C ASP A 614 16.36 -29.55 13.74
N LEU A 615 16.80 -29.74 12.49
CA LEU A 615 15.98 -30.39 11.46
C LEU A 615 15.88 -31.90 11.72
N ASP A 616 14.66 -32.41 11.79
CA ASP A 616 14.43 -33.86 11.83
C ASP A 616 14.93 -34.55 10.54
N GLY A 617 15.09 -35.87 10.61
CA GLY A 617 15.70 -36.66 9.53
C GLY A 617 14.97 -36.56 8.19
N ASP A 618 13.65 -36.40 8.18
CA ASP A 618 12.87 -36.34 6.96
C ASP A 618 12.84 -34.92 6.38
N THR A 619 12.68 -33.90 7.25
CA THR A 619 12.82 -32.49 6.86
C THR A 619 14.20 -32.21 6.29
N ARG A 620 15.28 -32.70 6.92
CA ARG A 620 16.65 -32.56 6.41
C ARG A 620 16.80 -33.15 5.02
N LYS A 621 16.37 -34.40 4.79
CA LYS A 621 16.44 -35.06 3.47
C LYS A 621 15.68 -34.28 2.40
N MET A 622 14.52 -33.72 2.74
CA MET A 622 13.73 -32.92 1.81
C MET A 622 14.41 -31.61 1.46
N VAL A 623 14.96 -30.91 2.45
CA VAL A 623 15.73 -29.68 2.24
C VAL A 623 16.95 -29.96 1.36
N GLU A 624 17.76 -30.97 1.68
CA GLU A 624 18.95 -31.35 0.89
C GLU A 624 18.59 -31.73 -0.55
N ARG A 625 17.46 -32.41 -0.76
CA ARG A 625 16.92 -32.69 -2.10
C ARG A 625 16.65 -31.39 -2.87
N TYR A 626 16.05 -30.38 -2.25
CA TYR A 626 15.77 -29.10 -2.91
C TYR A 626 17.05 -28.29 -3.13
N LEU A 627 17.96 -28.28 -2.17
CA LEU A 627 19.29 -27.68 -2.31
C LEU A 627 20.17 -28.42 -3.33
N GLY A 628 19.79 -29.64 -3.75
CA GLY A 628 20.52 -30.49 -4.69
C GLY A 628 21.87 -30.99 -4.16
N CYS A 629 22.14 -30.81 -2.86
CA CYS A 629 23.37 -31.21 -2.19
C CYS A 629 23.14 -31.28 -0.67
N SER A 630 24.13 -31.77 0.08
CA SER A 630 24.06 -31.80 1.54
C SER A 630 24.04 -30.39 2.14
N LEU A 631 23.46 -30.24 3.34
CA LEU A 631 23.44 -28.95 4.04
C LEU A 631 24.85 -28.37 4.25
N GLY A 632 25.82 -29.23 4.54
CA GLY A 632 27.22 -28.84 4.71
C GLY A 632 27.80 -28.27 3.42
N HIS A 633 27.59 -28.94 2.29
CA HIS A 633 28.08 -28.44 1.00
C HIS A 633 27.42 -27.12 0.58
N ALA A 634 26.10 -27.00 0.77
CA ALA A 634 25.38 -25.75 0.52
C ALA A 634 25.92 -24.60 1.38
N TRP A 635 26.19 -24.85 2.66
CA TRP A 635 26.81 -23.87 3.55
C TRP A 635 28.22 -23.48 3.07
N ASP A 636 29.06 -24.43 2.71
CA ASP A 636 30.41 -24.15 2.20
C ASP A 636 30.39 -23.27 0.94
N MET A 637 29.49 -23.57 -0.01
CA MET A 637 29.29 -22.72 -1.19
C MET A 637 28.88 -21.29 -0.81
N ALA A 638 28.01 -21.14 0.20
CA ALA A 638 27.56 -19.84 0.66
C ALA A 638 28.66 -19.05 1.37
N ARG A 639 29.47 -19.75 2.19
CA ARG A 639 30.62 -19.21 2.90
C ARG A 639 31.67 -18.67 1.94
N VAL A 640 32.10 -19.47 0.95
CA VAL A 640 33.11 -19.07 -0.04
C VAL A 640 32.68 -17.81 -0.82
N ARG A 641 31.39 -17.69 -1.16
CA ARG A 641 30.87 -16.47 -1.81
C ARG A 641 30.92 -15.25 -0.90
N LEU A 642 30.59 -15.41 0.39
CA LEU A 642 30.62 -14.31 1.35
C LEU A 642 32.04 -13.85 1.70
N GLU A 643 33.02 -14.76 1.72
CA GLU A 643 34.43 -14.42 1.95
C GLU A 643 34.94 -13.36 0.98
N HIS A 644 34.49 -13.41 -0.27
CA HIS A 644 34.89 -12.46 -1.31
C HIS A 644 33.98 -11.23 -1.37
N ALA A 645 32.67 -11.41 -1.18
CA ALA A 645 31.69 -10.35 -1.40
C ALA A 645 31.43 -9.49 -0.14
N ASN A 646 31.32 -10.11 1.04
CA ASN A 646 30.96 -9.41 2.28
C ASN A 646 31.53 -10.12 3.53
N PRO A 647 32.81 -9.90 3.87
CA PRO A 647 33.44 -10.51 5.04
C PRO A 647 32.77 -10.16 6.38
N LYS A 648 32.14 -8.98 6.47
CA LYS A 648 31.40 -8.55 7.68
C LYS A 648 30.14 -9.40 7.88
N GLU A 649 29.37 -9.63 6.82
CA GLU A 649 28.21 -10.53 6.86
C GLU A 649 28.63 -11.96 7.21
N LEU A 650 29.76 -12.44 6.66
CA LEU A 650 30.29 -13.77 6.96
C LEU A 650 30.50 -14.01 8.46
N ALA A 651 31.13 -13.07 9.16
CA ALA A 651 31.36 -13.17 10.59
C ALA A 651 30.04 -13.29 11.37
N ARG A 652 29.02 -12.53 10.96
CA ARG A 652 27.67 -12.58 11.56
C ARG A 652 26.96 -13.90 11.28
N VAL A 653 26.93 -14.36 10.02
CA VAL A 653 26.20 -15.60 9.67
C VAL A 653 26.87 -16.85 10.21
N THR A 654 28.18 -16.82 10.44
CA THR A 654 28.92 -17.96 11.03
C THR A 654 28.60 -18.14 12.51
N THR A 655 28.37 -17.04 13.24
CA THR A 655 28.10 -17.06 14.69
C THR A 655 26.62 -17.20 15.03
N GLN A 656 25.71 -16.87 14.12
CA GLN A 656 24.26 -16.91 14.33
C GLN A 656 23.62 -18.11 13.60
N PRO A 657 23.21 -19.19 14.30
CA PRO A 657 22.72 -20.42 13.67
C PRO A 657 21.52 -20.20 12.72
N ARG A 658 20.62 -19.29 13.08
CA ARG A 658 19.45 -18.94 12.26
C ARG A 658 19.85 -18.20 10.98
N ALA A 659 20.84 -17.32 11.06
CA ALA A 659 21.35 -16.60 9.90
C ALA A 659 22.13 -17.54 8.97
N ARG A 660 22.90 -18.49 9.52
CA ARG A 660 23.54 -19.59 8.78
C ARG A 660 22.51 -20.41 7.99
N MET A 661 21.40 -20.76 8.63
CA MET A 661 20.29 -21.49 8.01
C MET A 661 19.69 -20.72 6.83
N ALA A 662 19.32 -19.45 7.04
CA ALA A 662 18.80 -18.59 5.97
C ALA A 662 19.79 -18.50 4.79
N ARG A 663 21.07 -18.24 5.07
CA ARG A 663 22.10 -18.11 4.06
C ARG A 663 22.32 -19.41 3.27
N THR A 664 22.23 -20.55 3.95
CA THR A 664 22.28 -21.88 3.32
C THR A 664 21.09 -22.07 2.37
N PHE A 665 19.88 -21.70 2.78
CA PHE A 665 18.69 -21.80 1.93
C PHE A 665 18.74 -20.84 0.74
N LYS A 666 19.31 -19.64 0.91
CA LYS A 666 19.50 -18.65 -0.18
C LYS A 666 20.35 -19.19 -1.35
N THR A 667 21.15 -20.24 -1.15
CA THR A 667 21.87 -20.90 -2.26
C THR A 667 20.95 -21.50 -3.31
N TYR A 668 19.78 -22.01 -2.89
CA TYR A 668 18.75 -22.51 -3.79
C TYR A 668 18.23 -21.43 -4.73
N PHE A 669 17.92 -20.25 -4.20
CA PHE A 669 17.43 -19.10 -4.98
C PHE A 669 18.49 -18.65 -6.00
N ALA A 670 19.75 -18.53 -5.56
CA ALA A 670 20.84 -18.18 -6.45
C ALA A 670 21.02 -19.18 -7.60
N ARG A 671 20.99 -20.49 -7.31
CA ARG A 671 21.07 -21.54 -8.33
C ARG A 671 19.86 -21.52 -9.27
N SER A 672 18.66 -21.35 -8.72
CA SER A 672 17.39 -21.33 -9.44
C SER A 672 17.33 -20.20 -10.47
N MET A 673 17.74 -18.99 -10.08
CA MET A 673 17.87 -17.86 -10.99
C MET A 673 18.95 -18.09 -12.04
N GLN A 674 20.14 -18.55 -11.62
CA GLN A 674 21.24 -18.77 -12.56
C GLN A 674 20.88 -19.81 -13.62
N SER A 675 20.25 -20.90 -13.23
CA SER A 675 19.85 -21.98 -14.14
C SER A 675 18.84 -21.49 -15.18
N ALA A 676 17.89 -20.64 -14.76
CA ALA A 676 16.94 -20.01 -15.67
C ALA A 676 17.64 -19.05 -16.66
N LEU A 677 18.60 -18.24 -16.18
CA LEU A 677 19.37 -17.32 -17.02
C LEU A 677 20.21 -18.04 -18.09
N VAL A 678 20.90 -19.12 -17.71
CA VAL A 678 21.73 -19.90 -18.67
C VAL A 678 20.92 -20.91 -19.49
N GLY A 679 19.67 -21.18 -19.12
CA GLY A 679 18.81 -22.13 -19.82
C GLY A 679 19.14 -23.60 -19.58
N ASP A 680 19.62 -23.94 -18.38
CA ASP A 680 19.92 -25.34 -18.03
C ASP A 680 18.63 -26.15 -17.86
N ILE A 681 18.20 -26.80 -18.95
CA ILE A 681 16.94 -27.54 -19.00
C ILE A 681 16.92 -28.72 -18.02
N THR A 682 18.08 -29.22 -17.56
CA THR A 682 18.15 -30.28 -16.55
C THR A 682 17.65 -29.79 -15.18
N GLN A 683 17.74 -28.48 -14.95
CA GLN A 683 17.26 -27.78 -13.75
C GLN A 683 15.92 -27.06 -14.00
N ARG A 684 15.19 -27.38 -15.07
CA ARG A 684 13.92 -26.69 -15.42
C ARG A 684 12.92 -26.65 -14.26
N ALA A 685 12.85 -27.72 -13.47
CA ALA A 685 11.98 -27.80 -12.30
C ALA A 685 12.32 -26.75 -11.21
N ASP A 686 13.49 -26.14 -11.27
CA ASP A 686 14.00 -25.15 -10.32
C ASP A 686 14.11 -23.75 -10.94
N PHE A 687 13.62 -23.53 -12.16
CA PHE A 687 13.70 -22.21 -12.77
C PHE A 687 12.91 -21.19 -11.93
N GLN A 688 13.63 -20.19 -11.42
CA GLN A 688 13.03 -18.99 -10.84
C GLN A 688 12.85 -17.94 -11.95
N ILE A 689 11.62 -17.74 -12.39
CA ILE A 689 11.27 -16.78 -13.45
C ILE A 689 10.33 -15.74 -12.85
N HIS A 690 10.79 -14.50 -12.73
CA HIS A 690 9.99 -13.39 -12.22
C HIS A 690 9.02 -12.91 -13.31
N SER A 691 7.73 -13.15 -13.13
CA SER A 691 6.69 -12.68 -14.05
C SER A 691 5.37 -12.57 -13.30
N GLY A 692 4.55 -11.58 -13.68
CA GLY A 692 3.18 -11.42 -13.21
C GLY A 692 2.14 -11.81 -14.27
N PRO A 693 0.84 -11.66 -13.96
CA PRO A 693 -0.27 -12.04 -14.83
C PRO A 693 -0.31 -11.28 -16.16
N ALA A 694 0.35 -10.11 -16.23
CA ALA A 694 0.46 -9.30 -17.44
C ALA A 694 1.01 -10.10 -18.64
N MET A 695 1.96 -11.03 -18.41
CA MET A 695 2.49 -11.87 -19.47
C MET A 695 1.44 -12.85 -20.00
N GLY A 696 0.67 -13.48 -19.12
CA GLY A 696 -0.44 -14.35 -19.50
C GLY A 696 -1.54 -13.61 -20.26
N ALA A 697 -1.87 -12.41 -19.81
CA ALA A 697 -2.84 -11.54 -20.48
C ALA A 697 -2.37 -11.14 -21.89
N LEU A 698 -1.08 -10.81 -22.07
CA LEU A 698 -0.50 -10.57 -23.38
C LEU A 698 -0.58 -11.81 -24.27
N ASN A 699 -0.24 -12.99 -23.76
CA ASN A 699 -0.32 -14.24 -24.53
C ASN A 699 -1.75 -14.51 -25.01
N ALA A 700 -2.75 -14.24 -24.17
CA ALA A 700 -4.15 -14.35 -24.56
C ALA A 700 -4.52 -13.33 -25.65
N TYR A 701 -4.07 -12.09 -25.54
CA TYR A 701 -4.31 -11.03 -26.51
C TYR A 701 -3.63 -11.28 -27.87
N LEU A 702 -2.42 -11.84 -27.87
CA LEU A 702 -1.64 -12.11 -29.08
C LEU A 702 -1.94 -13.48 -29.71
N ARG A 703 -2.91 -14.24 -29.16
CA ARG A 703 -3.29 -15.55 -29.70
C ARG A 703 -3.70 -15.43 -31.17
N ASP A 704 -3.29 -16.39 -31.96
CA ASP A 704 -3.56 -16.48 -33.40
C ASP A 704 -2.99 -15.31 -34.23
N SER A 705 -2.01 -14.57 -33.68
CA SER A 705 -1.24 -13.54 -34.39
C SER A 705 0.20 -13.98 -34.66
N ASP A 706 0.88 -13.29 -35.58
CA ASP A 706 2.31 -13.50 -35.84
C ASP A 706 3.18 -13.25 -34.60
N LEU A 707 2.70 -12.43 -33.66
CA LEU A 707 3.36 -12.14 -32.39
C LEU A 707 3.07 -13.22 -31.33
N GLN A 708 2.33 -14.29 -31.64
CA GLN A 708 2.23 -15.44 -30.73
C GLN A 708 3.59 -16.12 -30.54
N ASN A 709 4.46 -16.12 -31.56
CA ASN A 709 5.82 -16.63 -31.44
C ASN A 709 6.73 -15.57 -30.79
N TRP A 710 7.36 -15.86 -29.65
CA TRP A 710 8.23 -14.87 -29.01
C TRP A 710 9.40 -14.42 -29.87
N ARG A 711 9.83 -15.22 -30.85
CA ARG A 711 10.94 -14.89 -31.76
C ARG A 711 10.62 -13.71 -32.69
N THR A 712 9.34 -13.36 -32.85
CA THR A 712 8.89 -12.19 -33.61
C THR A 712 8.37 -11.06 -32.71
N ARG A 713 8.30 -11.26 -31.39
CA ARG A 713 7.87 -10.28 -30.38
C ARG A 713 8.97 -9.27 -30.05
N ASN A 714 9.43 -8.49 -31.02
CA ASN A 714 10.40 -7.42 -30.73
C ASN A 714 9.78 -6.42 -29.71
N VAL A 715 10.58 -5.99 -28.75
CA VAL A 715 10.09 -5.19 -27.60
C VAL A 715 9.35 -3.90 -28.00
N ASP A 716 9.82 -3.21 -29.04
CA ASP A 716 9.23 -1.99 -29.58
C ASP A 716 7.90 -2.27 -30.29
N VAL A 717 7.82 -3.38 -31.04
CA VAL A 717 6.60 -3.83 -31.71
C VAL A 717 5.52 -4.18 -30.69
N VAL A 718 5.88 -4.84 -29.59
CA VAL A 718 4.94 -5.13 -28.48
C VAL A 718 4.44 -3.82 -27.86
N ALA A 719 5.32 -2.85 -27.62
CA ALA A 719 4.94 -1.53 -27.11
C ALA A 719 3.94 -0.81 -28.03
N ASP A 720 4.22 -0.78 -29.34
CA ASP A 720 3.36 -0.16 -30.35
C ASP A 720 2.00 -0.86 -30.46
N HIS A 721 1.96 -2.20 -30.41
CA HIS A 721 0.72 -2.97 -30.42
C HIS A 721 -0.16 -2.64 -29.21
N LEU A 722 0.45 -2.57 -28.03
CA LEU A 722 -0.27 -2.29 -26.79
C LEU A 722 -0.80 -0.86 -26.75
N LEU A 723 0.02 0.14 -27.11
CA LEU A 723 -0.39 1.55 -27.15
C LEU A 723 -1.40 1.85 -28.25
N SER A 724 -1.20 1.32 -29.45
CA SER A 724 -2.14 1.51 -30.57
C SER A 724 -3.47 0.82 -30.29
N GLY A 725 -3.45 -0.34 -29.63
CA GLY A 725 -4.64 -0.96 -29.08
C GLY A 725 -5.32 -0.06 -28.04
N ALA A 726 -4.57 0.45 -27.06
CA ALA A 726 -5.13 1.27 -26.00
C ALA A 726 -5.80 2.54 -26.55
N ARG A 727 -5.20 3.18 -27.56
CA ARG A 727 -5.81 4.31 -28.28
C ARG A 727 -7.14 3.94 -28.93
N ARG A 728 -7.24 2.76 -29.54
CA ARG A 728 -8.52 2.26 -30.11
C ARG A 728 -9.56 2.03 -29.02
N VAL A 729 -9.17 1.42 -27.89
CA VAL A 729 -10.06 1.22 -26.73
C VAL A 729 -10.59 2.57 -26.23
N LEU A 730 -9.70 3.55 -26.01
CA LEU A 730 -10.08 4.89 -25.55
C LEU A 730 -10.98 5.61 -26.57
N GLY A 731 -10.65 5.51 -27.87
CA GLY A 731 -11.41 6.15 -28.94
C GLY A 731 -12.78 5.51 -29.22
N ALA A 732 -12.98 4.23 -28.90
CA ALA A 732 -14.27 3.56 -29.03
C ALA A 732 -15.27 3.90 -27.90
N HIS A 733 -14.79 4.57 -26.84
CA HIS A 733 -15.58 4.97 -25.67
C HIS A 733 -15.82 6.49 -25.58
N ILE A 734 -15.38 7.24 -26.60
CA ILE A 734 -15.70 8.65 -26.86
C ILE A 734 -16.74 8.69 -27.97
#